data_AF-A0A349YGA9-F1
#
_entry.id   AF-A0A349YGA9-F1
#
_cell.length_a   1.000
_cell.length_b   1.000
_cell.length_c   1.000
_cell.angle_alpha   90.00
_cell.angle_beta   90.00
_cell.angle_gamma   90.00
#
_symmetry.space_group_name_H-M   'P 1'
#
loop_
_entity.id
_entity.type
_entity.pdbx_description
1 polymer ?
#
loop_
_entity_poly.entity_id
_entity_poly.type
_entity_poly.pdbx_seq_one_letter_code
_entity_poly.pdbx_strand_id
1 'polypeptide(L)'
;MQLPKDLLSGSYRAPNVFLCQTDKEKIGQLNVSGLEGTFKWNSYSDISFEIGRTYTDLVTGENKVNPYYDLVQGLRMIYLEGFGYFQIQDPEIEGDGIQEIKSVNAYSGEYELSQKYLDTFIINQGTTGSIDGVILYDATDPSRSLLNLVLDEKIPNWSIGHVDSDLATQQRSFDVDRSTIYDFLMNDLCETFKCVIIFNTLDNTVNVYDEETAGFETDVMITFDNLAQSISLDYSTDDIKTVLYVTGADDIDVREVNFGMASITDLSFYHSVEWMGQDLYDAYSKYLEKVEGYRTQYEKTLANLNQYQQRKLELVNRVSTYLTDVHLTDFMNFLVDLYQNNGTPTLEDMNSLTGEFEFVDRSKWSAFESAMLGSGSLDSKDNAVFTILAEIWEEFGLSLLEGRVEAYKNVQVVQTDAGMSSTDSDEYYMYHANYMMLTSAERAQDKRSKEVEAVEALINSTSGSINVIAEDLALDKNLTKEQRIRLSPFLREDEYSDDGFVITEIDTEEERSQTLRSLLEAARKELRKLSEPQLSFDTKIANILALPEFEPIQSQFALGNMIKVALRPDYIKKSRLMEMSIDFEDFSDLTVKFGDALSVRSQADIHADLLSQAASAGKSVASNSSKWQKGANTANAIQLKINQGLLDAATQIKSIDGNQNVSMDKYGIHLQKLNENGEVDLKQGWITNNQFLFSDDGFKTSKSVFGEFSYDADGDGESESHWGILADALVGGYIEGSKISGGTINIGNGTFVVDRDGRVQINAFGGALSDRMDEIADAAYAYSVKLESTGSLLLQSKEQETVITCHVYVCNTKVTESLPVGTKFKWIRISNDSVADATWNANHIYEKASATGTEIASGNCNQIIVTTDDIANAAQFLCEVEI
;
A
#
# COMPACT_ATOMS: atom_id res chain seq x y z
N MET A 1 -13.76 15.21 -28.36
CA MET A 1 -15.20 14.87 -28.31
C MET A 1 -16.00 16.12 -28.64
N GLN A 2 -16.94 16.03 -29.58
CA GLN A 2 -17.82 17.15 -29.95
C GLN A 2 -19.22 16.65 -30.30
N LEU A 3 -20.25 17.30 -29.77
CA LEU A 3 -21.63 17.00 -30.15
C LEU A 3 -21.90 17.47 -31.58
N PRO A 4 -22.54 16.63 -32.42
CA PRO A 4 -22.89 17.03 -33.77
C PRO A 4 -24.01 18.08 -33.78
N LYS A 5 -23.98 18.94 -34.78
CA LYS A 5 -25.02 19.95 -35.04
C LYS A 5 -25.92 19.52 -36.18
N ASP A 6 -27.19 19.90 -36.09
CA ASP A 6 -28.12 19.84 -37.20
C ASP A 6 -27.73 20.90 -38.25
N LEU A 7 -27.62 20.48 -39.51
CA LEU A 7 -27.15 21.33 -40.59
C LEU A 7 -28.12 22.47 -40.95
N LEU A 8 -29.40 22.35 -40.60
CA LEU A 8 -30.47 23.28 -40.93
C LEU A 8 -30.75 24.25 -39.78
N SER A 9 -30.83 23.76 -38.54
CA SER A 9 -31.11 24.58 -37.36
C SER A 9 -29.86 25.12 -36.68
N GLY A 10 -28.70 24.49 -36.88
CA GLY A 10 -27.46 24.78 -36.15
C GLY A 10 -27.49 24.37 -34.67
N SER A 11 -28.58 23.75 -34.20
CA SER A 11 -28.71 23.23 -32.84
C SER A 11 -28.00 21.90 -32.68
N TYR A 12 -27.54 21.58 -31.48
CA TYR A 12 -26.98 20.28 -31.16
C TYR A 12 -28.03 19.18 -31.27
N ARG A 13 -27.59 17.98 -31.67
CA ARG A 13 -28.44 16.78 -31.82
C ARG A 13 -27.71 15.54 -31.28
N ALA A 14 -28.48 14.49 -31.03
CA ALA A 14 -27.91 13.18 -30.72
C ALA A 14 -26.95 12.72 -31.84
N PRO A 15 -25.81 12.11 -31.47
CA PRO A 15 -24.86 11.57 -32.43
C PRO A 15 -25.44 10.39 -33.20
N ASN A 16 -25.11 10.31 -34.49
CA ASN A 16 -25.49 9.15 -35.28
C ASN A 16 -24.65 7.94 -34.86
N VAL A 17 -25.31 6.81 -34.70
CA VAL A 17 -24.70 5.52 -34.35
C VAL A 17 -24.58 4.67 -35.61
N PHE A 18 -23.35 4.28 -35.98
CA PHE A 18 -23.11 3.44 -37.16
C PHE A 18 -22.54 2.09 -36.77
N LEU A 19 -23.20 1.01 -37.21
CA LEU A 19 -22.65 -0.33 -37.12
C LEU A 19 -21.51 -0.47 -38.13
N CYS A 20 -20.39 -1.01 -37.67
CA CYS A 20 -19.18 -1.24 -38.43
C CYS A 20 -18.73 -2.70 -38.29
N GLN A 21 -17.94 -3.16 -39.26
CA GLN A 21 -17.18 -4.40 -39.14
C GLN A 21 -16.01 -4.21 -38.15
N THR A 22 -15.32 -5.30 -37.82
CA THR A 22 -14.15 -5.29 -36.91
C THR A 22 -12.99 -4.45 -37.42
N ASP A 23 -12.88 -4.26 -38.74
CA ASP A 23 -11.87 -3.43 -39.40
C ASP A 23 -12.32 -1.96 -39.58
N LYS A 24 -13.39 -1.55 -38.89
CA LYS A 24 -14.02 -0.21 -38.96
C LYS A 24 -14.74 0.11 -40.26
N GLU A 25 -14.92 -0.83 -41.18
CA GLU A 25 -15.75 -0.63 -42.38
C GLU A 25 -17.22 -0.39 -41.99
N LYS A 26 -17.80 0.74 -42.41
CA LYS A 26 -19.17 1.11 -42.06
C LYS A 26 -20.19 0.24 -42.79
N ILE A 27 -21.07 -0.41 -42.04
CA ILE A 27 -22.18 -1.23 -42.58
C ILE A 27 -23.42 -0.37 -42.78
N GLY A 28 -23.79 0.41 -41.76
CA GLY A 28 -24.97 1.28 -41.84
C GLY A 28 -25.33 1.94 -40.53
N GLN A 29 -26.21 2.93 -40.60
CA GLN A 29 -26.72 3.65 -39.44
C GLN A 29 -27.76 2.81 -38.69
N LEU A 30 -27.66 2.80 -37.36
CA LEU A 30 -28.62 2.18 -36.46
C LEU A 30 -29.65 3.21 -35.98
N ASN A 31 -30.90 2.76 -35.82
CA ASN A 31 -31.94 3.53 -35.13
C ASN A 31 -32.03 3.00 -33.70
N VAL A 32 -31.50 3.78 -32.75
CA VAL A 32 -31.32 3.39 -31.35
C VAL A 32 -32.12 4.31 -30.43
N SER A 33 -32.41 3.84 -29.23
CA SER A 33 -33.00 4.59 -28.11
C SER A 33 -32.20 4.37 -26.83
N GLY A 34 -32.42 5.18 -25.81
CA GLY A 34 -31.71 5.11 -24.52
C GLY A 34 -30.19 5.21 -24.68
N LEU A 35 -29.72 6.05 -25.60
CA LEU A 35 -28.29 6.18 -25.88
C LEU A 35 -27.62 6.99 -24.78
N GLU A 36 -26.73 6.34 -24.04
CA GLU A 36 -25.91 6.94 -22.99
C GLU A 36 -24.43 6.65 -23.24
N GLY A 37 -23.55 7.52 -22.74
CA GLY A 37 -22.11 7.30 -22.84
C GLY A 37 -21.36 7.82 -21.64
N THR A 38 -20.43 7.00 -21.13
CA THR A 38 -19.51 7.33 -20.04
C THR A 38 -18.08 7.36 -20.58
N PHE A 39 -17.53 8.56 -20.71
CA PHE A 39 -16.20 8.79 -21.27
C PHE A 39 -15.18 9.00 -20.16
N LYS A 40 -14.09 8.23 -20.19
CA LYS A 40 -13.11 8.15 -19.10
C LYS A 40 -11.70 8.49 -19.58
N TRP A 41 -10.91 9.12 -18.70
CA TRP A 41 -9.53 9.54 -18.99
C TRP A 41 -8.50 8.43 -18.80
N ASN A 42 -8.62 7.70 -17.68
CA ASN A 42 -7.63 6.70 -17.23
C ASN A 42 -8.15 5.26 -17.31
N SER A 43 -9.27 5.05 -18.00
CA SER A 43 -9.84 3.74 -18.30
C SER A 43 -10.57 3.79 -19.64
N TYR A 44 -10.90 2.63 -20.20
CA TYR A 44 -11.69 2.58 -21.41
C TYR A 44 -13.10 3.16 -21.17
N SER A 45 -13.54 4.00 -22.11
CA SER A 45 -14.89 4.57 -22.12
C SER A 45 -15.93 3.52 -22.53
N ASP A 46 -17.19 3.73 -22.15
CA ASP A 46 -18.31 2.84 -22.47
C ASP A 46 -19.53 3.61 -22.98
N ILE A 47 -20.34 2.92 -23.78
CA ILE A 47 -21.64 3.41 -24.26
C ILE A 47 -22.69 2.30 -24.13
N SER A 48 -23.93 2.70 -23.87
CA SER A 48 -25.09 1.82 -23.82
C SER A 48 -26.19 2.36 -24.71
N PHE A 49 -26.95 1.46 -25.34
CA PHE A 49 -28.13 1.82 -26.10
C PHE A 49 -29.05 0.62 -26.32
N GLU A 50 -30.29 0.89 -26.67
CA GLU A 50 -31.29 -0.10 -27.05
C GLU A 50 -31.59 -0.04 -28.55
N ILE A 51 -31.86 -1.20 -29.14
CA ILE A 51 -32.36 -1.30 -30.49
C ILE A 51 -33.57 -2.25 -30.54
N GLY A 52 -34.72 -1.73 -30.94
CA GLY A 52 -35.90 -2.56 -31.22
C GLY A 52 -35.77 -3.29 -32.55
N ARG A 53 -36.28 -4.52 -32.65
CA ARG A 53 -36.36 -5.25 -33.93
C ARG A 53 -37.19 -4.51 -34.97
N THR A 54 -38.22 -3.80 -34.51
CA THR A 54 -39.04 -2.89 -35.33
C THR A 54 -39.07 -1.51 -34.71
N TYR A 55 -39.10 -0.47 -35.55
CA TYR A 55 -39.27 0.92 -35.14
C TYR A 55 -40.41 1.57 -35.90
N THR A 56 -41.06 2.56 -35.29
CA THR A 56 -42.10 3.36 -35.96
C THR A 56 -41.44 4.50 -36.72
N ASP A 57 -41.62 4.55 -38.05
CA ASP A 57 -41.14 5.66 -38.86
C ASP A 57 -41.97 6.92 -38.54
N LEU A 58 -41.33 7.98 -38.05
CA LEU A 58 -42.01 9.22 -37.64
C LEU A 58 -42.64 9.98 -38.82
N VAL A 59 -42.19 9.75 -40.05
CA VAL A 59 -42.69 10.43 -41.26
C VAL A 59 -43.85 9.65 -41.88
N THR A 60 -43.76 8.32 -41.92
CA THR A 60 -44.80 7.48 -42.55
C THR A 60 -45.80 6.88 -41.55
N GLY A 61 -45.47 6.84 -40.25
CA GLY A 61 -46.25 6.18 -39.21
C GLY A 61 -46.25 4.65 -39.29
N GLU A 62 -45.43 4.06 -40.17
CA GLU A 62 -45.36 2.62 -40.38
C GLU A 62 -44.29 1.96 -39.50
N ASN A 63 -44.59 0.76 -39.00
CA ASN A 63 -43.59 -0.07 -38.33
C ASN A 63 -42.67 -0.70 -39.37
N LYS A 64 -41.37 -0.36 -39.30
CA LYS A 64 -40.32 -0.90 -40.15
C LYS A 64 -39.39 -1.80 -39.34
N VAL A 65 -38.89 -2.85 -39.97
CA VAL A 65 -37.88 -3.73 -39.36
C VAL A 65 -36.52 -3.04 -39.43
N ASN A 66 -35.78 -3.03 -38.33
CA ASN A 66 -34.42 -2.52 -38.31
C ASN A 66 -33.51 -3.43 -39.17
N PRO A 67 -32.97 -2.96 -40.31
CA PRO A 67 -32.33 -3.82 -41.31
C PRO A 67 -31.03 -4.46 -40.80
N TYR A 68 -30.40 -3.85 -39.79
CA TYR A 68 -29.13 -4.30 -39.21
C TYR A 68 -29.29 -4.95 -37.84
N TYR A 69 -30.52 -5.12 -37.34
CA TYR A 69 -30.78 -5.65 -35.98
C TYR A 69 -30.09 -7.00 -35.73
N ASP A 70 -30.20 -7.94 -36.68
CA ASP A 70 -29.59 -9.27 -36.59
C ASP A 70 -28.05 -9.22 -36.69
N LEU A 71 -27.51 -8.14 -37.25
CA LEU A 71 -26.07 -7.91 -37.36
C LEU A 71 -25.48 -7.26 -36.11
N VAL A 72 -26.29 -6.68 -35.22
CA VAL A 72 -25.82 -6.17 -33.92
C VAL A 72 -25.48 -7.38 -33.03
N GLN A 73 -24.20 -7.72 -33.01
CA GLN A 73 -23.63 -8.89 -32.33
C GLN A 73 -22.30 -8.48 -31.70
N GLY A 74 -21.87 -9.23 -30.67
CA GLY A 74 -20.59 -9.01 -30.02
C GLY A 74 -19.41 -9.02 -30.99
N LEU A 75 -18.32 -8.38 -30.56
CA LEU A 75 -17.07 -8.15 -31.30
C LEU A 75 -17.15 -7.16 -32.47
N ARG A 76 -18.34 -6.85 -33.00
CA ARG A 76 -18.48 -5.78 -34.02
C ARG A 76 -18.24 -4.40 -33.41
N MET A 77 -18.01 -3.42 -34.27
CA MET A 77 -17.72 -2.05 -33.85
C MET A 77 -18.93 -1.13 -34.05
N ILE A 78 -19.06 -0.14 -33.20
CA ILE A 78 -19.96 1.00 -33.29
C ILE A 78 -19.11 2.25 -33.47
N TYR A 79 -19.40 3.02 -34.50
CA TYR A 79 -18.87 4.38 -34.64
C TYR A 79 -19.92 5.37 -34.13
N LEU A 80 -19.57 6.07 -33.05
CA LEU A 80 -20.36 7.15 -32.47
C LEU A 80 -19.83 8.49 -33.00
N GLU A 81 -20.67 9.19 -33.77
CA GLU A 81 -20.31 10.47 -34.41
C GLU A 81 -19.79 11.49 -33.39
N GLY A 82 -18.52 11.91 -33.54
CA GLY A 82 -17.87 12.89 -32.65
C GLY A 82 -17.20 12.32 -31.39
N PHE A 83 -17.33 11.01 -31.14
CA PHE A 83 -16.83 10.34 -29.93
C PHE A 83 -15.90 9.15 -30.18
N GLY A 84 -15.99 8.46 -31.32
CA GLY A 84 -15.01 7.45 -31.72
C GLY A 84 -15.61 6.06 -31.96
N TYR A 85 -14.77 5.03 -31.83
CA TYR A 85 -15.14 3.63 -32.09
C TYR A 85 -15.27 2.82 -30.79
N PHE A 86 -16.29 1.97 -30.71
CA PHE A 86 -16.62 1.14 -29.55
C PHE A 86 -16.90 -0.30 -29.98
N GLN A 87 -16.28 -1.30 -29.37
CA GLN A 87 -16.55 -2.72 -29.58
C GLN A 87 -17.76 -3.17 -28.77
N ILE A 88 -18.72 -3.79 -29.45
CA ILE A 88 -19.92 -4.39 -28.85
C ILE A 88 -19.52 -5.59 -27.99
N GLN A 89 -20.04 -5.64 -26.78
CA GLN A 89 -19.86 -6.75 -25.83
C GLN A 89 -20.96 -7.80 -26.05
N ASP A 90 -21.60 -8.27 -24.98
CA ASP A 90 -22.69 -9.25 -25.07
C ASP A 90 -24.05 -8.53 -25.10
N PRO A 91 -24.75 -8.45 -26.25
CA PRO A 91 -26.06 -7.83 -26.30
C PRO A 91 -27.12 -8.72 -25.66
N GLU A 92 -27.95 -8.14 -24.82
CA GLU A 92 -29.05 -8.83 -24.14
C GLU A 92 -30.34 -8.65 -24.94
N ILE A 93 -31.11 -9.73 -25.14
CA ILE A 93 -32.37 -9.70 -25.89
C ILE A 93 -33.52 -9.95 -24.93
N GLU A 94 -34.43 -8.97 -24.83
CA GLU A 94 -35.69 -9.09 -24.12
C GLU A 94 -36.86 -9.03 -25.12
N GLY A 95 -37.87 -9.87 -24.91
CA GLY A 95 -39.06 -9.84 -25.75
C GLY A 95 -40.30 -10.33 -25.03
N ASP A 96 -41.38 -9.56 -25.14
CA ASP A 96 -42.69 -9.86 -24.57
C ASP A 96 -43.62 -10.60 -25.56
N GLY A 97 -43.09 -10.94 -26.74
CA GLY A 97 -43.81 -11.58 -27.85
C GLY A 97 -44.48 -10.59 -28.81
N ILE A 98 -44.45 -9.29 -28.52
CA ILE A 98 -44.97 -8.20 -29.37
C ILE A 98 -43.81 -7.30 -29.81
N GLN A 99 -42.92 -6.96 -28.90
CA GLN A 99 -41.68 -6.23 -29.14
C GLN A 99 -40.49 -7.10 -28.72
N GLU A 100 -39.40 -6.95 -29.47
CA GLU A 100 -38.11 -7.57 -29.20
C GLU A 100 -37.10 -6.44 -29.19
N ILE A 101 -36.46 -6.22 -28.04
CA ILE A 101 -35.50 -5.16 -27.79
C ILE A 101 -34.17 -5.81 -27.46
N LYS A 102 -33.11 -5.26 -28.04
CA LYS A 102 -31.74 -5.64 -27.74
C LYS A 102 -31.07 -4.51 -26.99
N SER A 103 -30.68 -4.76 -25.74
CA SER A 103 -29.83 -3.87 -24.96
C SER A 103 -28.37 -4.15 -25.29
N VAL A 104 -27.62 -3.11 -25.59
CA VAL A 104 -26.25 -3.21 -26.11
C VAL A 104 -25.33 -2.38 -25.24
N ASN A 105 -24.29 -3.03 -24.71
CA ASN A 105 -23.14 -2.36 -24.10
C ASN A 105 -21.93 -2.46 -25.03
N ALA A 106 -21.19 -1.37 -25.19
CA ALA A 106 -19.98 -1.34 -26.00
C ALA A 106 -18.86 -0.55 -25.31
N TYR A 107 -17.63 -1.05 -25.43
CA TYR A 107 -16.43 -0.43 -24.85
C TYR A 107 -15.57 0.21 -25.94
N SER A 108 -14.94 1.33 -25.65
CA SER A 108 -14.04 2.04 -26.56
C SER A 108 -12.95 1.14 -27.15
N GLY A 109 -12.47 1.49 -28.35
CA GLY A 109 -11.64 0.62 -29.18
C GLY A 109 -10.35 0.11 -28.53
N GLU A 110 -9.77 0.83 -27.58
CA GLU A 110 -8.60 0.40 -26.80
C GLU A 110 -8.87 -0.84 -25.95
N TYR A 111 -10.12 -1.19 -25.69
CA TYR A 111 -10.50 -2.42 -25.01
C TYR A 111 -9.95 -3.67 -25.71
N GLU A 112 -9.71 -3.64 -27.02
CA GLU A 112 -9.06 -4.75 -27.75
C GLU A 112 -7.68 -5.10 -27.17
N LEU A 113 -6.95 -4.12 -26.62
CA LEU A 113 -5.64 -4.32 -26.00
C LEU A 113 -5.73 -5.22 -24.75
N SER A 114 -6.88 -5.28 -24.08
CA SER A 114 -7.12 -6.16 -22.92
C SER A 114 -7.32 -7.64 -23.32
N GLN A 115 -7.54 -7.91 -24.61
CA GLN A 115 -7.79 -9.25 -25.13
C GLN A 115 -6.52 -9.92 -25.67
N LYS A 116 -5.37 -9.26 -25.52
CA LYS A 116 -4.08 -9.67 -26.06
C LYS A 116 -3.06 -9.70 -24.94
N TYR A 117 -2.22 -10.73 -24.92
CA TYR A 117 -1.30 -10.97 -23.83
C TYR A 117 0.15 -10.82 -24.28
N LEU A 118 0.93 -10.23 -23.38
CA LEU A 118 2.38 -10.39 -23.34
C LEU A 118 2.66 -11.66 -22.54
N ASP A 119 3.51 -12.54 -23.08
CA ASP A 119 3.93 -13.78 -22.42
C ASP A 119 5.46 -13.80 -22.37
N THR A 120 6.04 -14.02 -21.19
CA THR A 120 7.50 -14.07 -20.99
C THR A 120 8.20 -12.85 -21.61
N PHE A 121 7.77 -11.66 -21.20
CA PHE A 121 8.24 -10.39 -21.72
C PHE A 121 9.27 -9.78 -20.76
N ILE A 122 10.55 -10.02 -21.07
CA ILE A 122 11.68 -9.63 -20.22
C ILE A 122 12.52 -8.58 -20.93
N ILE A 123 12.62 -7.38 -20.36
CA ILE A 123 13.29 -6.22 -20.94
C ILE A 123 14.37 -5.68 -20.00
N ASN A 124 15.58 -5.45 -20.53
CA ASN A 124 16.71 -4.84 -19.83
C ASN A 124 17.10 -5.52 -18.49
N GLN A 125 16.98 -6.85 -18.40
CA GLN A 125 17.34 -7.62 -17.20
C GLN A 125 18.72 -8.27 -17.32
N GLY A 126 19.35 -8.26 -18.49
CA GLY A 126 20.66 -8.93 -18.70
C GLY A 126 20.62 -10.46 -18.54
N THR A 127 19.42 -11.05 -18.49
CA THR A 127 19.19 -12.49 -18.32
C THR A 127 18.94 -13.19 -19.66
N THR A 128 19.00 -14.53 -19.66
CA THR A 128 18.73 -15.32 -20.88
C THR A 128 17.27 -15.15 -21.30
N GLY A 129 17.06 -14.62 -22.51
CA GLY A 129 15.72 -14.31 -23.03
C GLY A 129 15.33 -12.84 -22.91
N SER A 130 16.14 -12.01 -22.23
CA SER A 130 15.91 -10.58 -22.16
C SER A 130 16.33 -9.84 -23.44
N ILE A 131 15.58 -8.80 -23.78
CA ILE A 131 15.96 -7.84 -24.82
C ILE A 131 16.56 -6.61 -24.12
N ASP A 132 17.89 -6.44 -24.22
CA ASP A 132 18.63 -5.40 -23.47
C ASP A 132 18.99 -4.17 -24.31
N GLY A 133 19.05 -2.98 -23.72
CA GLY A 133 19.27 -1.71 -24.42
C GLY A 133 18.00 -1.17 -25.11
N VAL A 134 16.83 -1.53 -24.58
CA VAL A 134 15.53 -1.06 -25.05
C VAL A 134 15.19 0.25 -24.33
N ILE A 135 14.89 1.31 -25.09
CA ILE A 135 14.37 2.58 -24.55
C ILE A 135 12.85 2.66 -24.74
N LEU A 136 12.19 3.62 -24.10
CA LEU A 136 10.72 3.75 -24.19
C LEU A 136 10.24 3.84 -25.65
N TYR A 137 10.87 4.72 -26.45
CA TYR A 137 10.51 4.88 -27.85
C TYR A 137 11.68 5.33 -28.73
N ASP A 138 11.97 4.56 -29.78
CA ASP A 138 12.89 4.91 -30.86
C ASP A 138 12.23 4.66 -32.23
N ALA A 139 11.91 5.74 -32.94
CA ALA A 139 11.33 5.66 -34.28
C ALA A 139 12.31 5.08 -35.33
N THR A 140 13.62 5.11 -35.06
CA THR A 140 14.66 4.65 -35.97
C THR A 140 15.07 3.20 -35.75
N ASP A 141 14.87 2.68 -34.53
CA ASP A 141 15.11 1.28 -34.18
C ASP A 141 13.92 0.65 -33.43
N PRO A 142 12.88 0.18 -34.15
CA PRO A 142 11.73 -0.48 -33.56
C PRO A 142 12.09 -1.74 -32.73
N SER A 143 13.24 -2.37 -33.00
CA SER A 143 13.68 -3.56 -32.25
C SER A 143 14.23 -3.23 -30.85
N ARG A 144 14.53 -1.96 -30.61
CA ARG A 144 15.00 -1.40 -29.32
C ARG A 144 14.04 -0.36 -28.76
N SER A 145 12.79 -0.36 -29.21
CA SER A 145 11.73 0.57 -28.80
C SER A 145 10.65 -0.20 -28.05
N LEU A 146 10.46 0.09 -26.75
CA LEU A 146 9.55 -0.66 -25.88
C LEU A 146 8.12 -0.64 -26.41
N LEU A 147 7.59 0.52 -26.79
CA LEU A 147 6.23 0.64 -27.31
C LEU A 147 6.03 -0.15 -28.62
N ASN A 148 7.05 -0.22 -29.47
CA ASN A 148 7.01 -1.06 -30.67
C ASN A 148 6.98 -2.55 -30.32
N LEU A 149 7.85 -3.00 -29.41
CA LEU A 149 7.88 -4.39 -28.97
C LEU A 149 6.55 -4.85 -28.36
N VAL A 150 5.87 -3.97 -27.62
CA VAL A 150 4.57 -4.25 -27.00
C VAL A 150 3.44 -4.36 -28.05
N LEU A 151 3.44 -3.50 -29.08
CA LEU A 151 2.34 -3.40 -30.04
C LEU A 151 2.53 -4.30 -31.28
N ASP A 152 3.73 -4.33 -31.87
CA ASP A 152 3.98 -4.83 -33.23
C ASP A 152 3.76 -6.34 -33.38
N GLU A 153 3.99 -7.15 -32.33
CA GLU A 153 3.82 -8.61 -32.43
C GLU A 153 2.36 -9.09 -32.40
N LYS A 154 1.48 -8.38 -31.67
CA LYS A 154 0.14 -8.89 -31.34
C LYS A 154 -1.01 -8.01 -31.84
N ILE A 155 -0.75 -6.72 -32.11
CA ILE A 155 -1.76 -5.70 -32.39
C ILE A 155 -1.31 -4.77 -33.53
N PRO A 156 -1.22 -5.26 -34.78
CA PRO A 156 -0.68 -4.51 -35.91
C PRO A 156 -1.59 -3.36 -36.39
N ASN A 157 -2.83 -3.30 -35.89
CA ASN A 157 -3.80 -2.25 -36.19
C ASN A 157 -3.66 -1.02 -35.29
N TRP A 158 -2.77 -1.06 -34.28
CA TRP A 158 -2.41 0.06 -33.44
C TRP A 158 -0.98 0.52 -33.73
N SER A 159 -0.74 1.83 -33.57
CA SER A 159 0.57 2.44 -33.84
C SER A 159 0.94 3.47 -32.77
N ILE A 160 2.22 3.85 -32.70
CA ILE A 160 2.67 4.90 -31.79
C ILE A 160 2.31 6.26 -32.42
N GLY A 161 1.62 7.10 -31.65
CA GLY A 161 1.32 8.49 -32.00
C GLY A 161 2.39 9.44 -31.47
N HIS A 162 2.06 10.14 -30.39
CA HIS A 162 2.94 11.07 -29.69
C HIS A 162 3.66 10.40 -28.50
N VAL A 163 4.92 10.75 -28.26
CA VAL A 163 5.67 10.39 -27.04
C VAL A 163 6.48 11.62 -26.63
N ASP A 164 6.34 12.07 -25.39
CA ASP A 164 7.13 13.19 -24.88
C ASP A 164 8.64 12.89 -24.95
N SER A 165 9.42 13.87 -25.41
CA SER A 165 10.85 13.69 -25.70
C SER A 165 11.67 13.26 -24.49
N ASP A 166 11.30 13.76 -23.31
CA ASP A 166 12.00 13.52 -22.05
C ASP A 166 11.74 12.11 -21.52
N LEU A 167 10.62 11.49 -21.93
CA LEU A 167 10.30 10.10 -21.64
C LEU A 167 10.88 9.14 -22.69
N ALA A 168 10.85 9.52 -23.97
CA ALA A 168 11.19 8.64 -25.10
C ALA A 168 12.58 7.98 -24.97
N THR A 169 13.55 8.72 -24.44
CA THR A 169 14.94 8.26 -24.28
C THR A 169 15.21 7.47 -23.00
N GLN A 170 14.23 7.37 -22.10
CA GLN A 170 14.40 6.66 -20.84
C GLN A 170 14.44 5.16 -21.04
N GLN A 171 15.29 4.50 -20.25
CA GLN A 171 15.42 3.05 -20.18
C GLN A 171 14.92 2.55 -18.82
N ARG A 172 14.09 1.51 -18.83
CA ARG A 172 13.58 0.82 -17.63
C ARG A 172 13.53 -0.69 -17.88
N SER A 173 13.47 -1.47 -16.82
CA SER A 173 13.48 -2.92 -16.89
C SER A 173 12.11 -3.48 -16.51
N PHE A 174 11.71 -4.56 -17.18
CA PHE A 174 10.44 -5.23 -16.96
C PHE A 174 10.65 -6.74 -16.97
N ASP A 175 10.00 -7.45 -16.04
CA ASP A 175 9.91 -8.90 -16.05
C ASP A 175 8.45 -9.29 -15.89
N VAL A 176 7.81 -9.59 -17.04
CA VAL A 176 6.38 -9.85 -17.12
C VAL A 176 6.16 -11.29 -17.55
N ASP A 177 5.71 -12.13 -16.61
CA ASP A 177 5.33 -13.52 -16.88
C ASP A 177 4.18 -13.59 -17.87
N ARG A 178 3.04 -12.97 -17.50
CA ARG A 178 1.84 -12.89 -18.33
C ARG A 178 0.92 -11.77 -17.88
N SER A 179 0.71 -10.78 -18.73
CA SER A 179 -0.27 -9.69 -18.52
C SER A 179 -0.94 -9.30 -19.84
N THR A 180 -2.09 -8.62 -19.79
CA THR A 180 -2.68 -8.08 -21.02
C THR A 180 -1.87 -6.87 -21.47
N ILE A 181 -1.86 -6.57 -22.78
CA ILE A 181 -1.18 -5.39 -23.30
C ILE A 181 -1.76 -4.12 -22.66
N TYR A 182 -3.08 -4.07 -22.47
CA TYR A 182 -3.72 -2.96 -21.78
C TYR A 182 -3.22 -2.79 -20.35
N ASP A 183 -3.18 -3.88 -19.56
CA ASP A 183 -2.77 -3.81 -18.16
C ASP A 183 -1.29 -3.45 -18.02
N PHE A 184 -0.43 -4.00 -18.88
CA PHE A 184 0.98 -3.64 -18.93
C PHE A 184 1.17 -2.15 -19.22
N LEU A 185 0.47 -1.63 -20.23
CA LEU A 185 0.55 -0.22 -20.61
C LEU A 185 0.03 0.69 -19.49
N MET A 186 -1.16 0.41 -18.97
CA MET A 186 -1.86 1.31 -18.04
C MET A 186 -1.37 1.20 -16.59
N ASN A 187 -0.81 0.06 -16.19
CA ASN A 187 -0.28 -0.14 -14.84
C ASN A 187 1.26 -0.09 -14.87
N ASP A 188 1.91 -1.15 -15.33
CA ASP A 188 3.36 -1.33 -15.20
C ASP A 188 4.13 -0.20 -15.88
N LEU A 189 3.81 0.13 -17.14
CA LEU A 189 4.50 1.16 -17.91
C LEU A 189 4.21 2.56 -17.37
N CYS A 190 2.93 2.92 -17.18
CA CYS A 190 2.54 4.22 -16.63
C CYS A 190 3.18 4.48 -15.26
N GLU A 191 3.18 3.48 -14.37
CA GLU A 191 3.74 3.60 -13.03
C GLU A 191 5.28 3.73 -13.04
N THR A 192 5.96 2.94 -13.87
CA THR A 192 7.44 2.90 -13.94
C THR A 192 8.01 4.15 -14.61
N PHE A 193 7.37 4.63 -15.67
CA PHE A 193 7.81 5.83 -16.39
C PHE A 193 7.16 7.13 -15.86
N LYS A 194 6.26 7.04 -14.88
CA LYS A 194 5.47 8.19 -14.37
C LYS A 194 4.83 8.97 -15.51
N CYS A 195 4.08 8.24 -16.35
CA CYS A 195 3.48 8.76 -17.56
C CYS A 195 1.99 8.43 -17.66
N VAL A 196 1.30 9.08 -18.59
CA VAL A 196 -0.13 8.89 -18.89
C VAL A 196 -0.26 8.48 -20.35
N ILE A 197 -1.00 7.41 -20.59
CA ILE A 197 -1.32 6.94 -21.94
C ILE A 197 -2.69 7.43 -22.37
N ILE A 198 -2.77 7.99 -23.58
CA ILE A 198 -4.01 8.44 -24.22
C ILE A 198 -4.19 7.69 -25.53
N PHE A 199 -5.27 6.92 -25.61
CA PHE A 199 -5.66 6.18 -26.80
C PHE A 199 -6.49 7.03 -27.75
N ASN A 200 -6.11 7.05 -29.03
CA ASN A 200 -6.95 7.61 -30.10
C ASN A 200 -7.61 6.47 -30.87
N THR A 201 -8.89 6.22 -30.61
CA THR A 201 -9.65 5.13 -31.26
C THR A 201 -10.02 5.40 -32.71
N LEU A 202 -9.89 6.64 -33.20
CA LEU A 202 -10.13 6.95 -34.61
C LEU A 202 -8.98 6.40 -35.45
N ASP A 203 -7.76 6.77 -35.10
CA ASP A 203 -6.54 6.42 -35.82
C ASP A 203 -5.83 5.17 -35.26
N ASN A 204 -6.31 4.62 -34.14
CA ASN A 204 -5.66 3.58 -33.35
C ASN A 204 -4.21 3.94 -32.99
N THR A 205 -4.01 5.09 -32.37
CA THR A 205 -2.68 5.50 -31.90
C THR A 205 -2.59 5.51 -30.38
N VAL A 206 -1.48 5.03 -29.85
CA VAL A 206 -1.10 5.15 -28.44
C VAL A 206 -0.24 6.40 -28.29
N ASN A 207 -0.65 7.33 -27.42
CA ASN A 207 0.10 8.55 -27.13
C ASN A 207 0.56 8.53 -25.68
N VAL A 208 1.80 8.92 -25.41
CA VAL A 208 2.42 8.89 -24.08
C VAL A 208 2.85 10.30 -23.68
N TYR A 209 2.38 10.75 -22.53
CA TYR A 209 2.68 12.07 -21.97
C TYR A 209 3.25 11.93 -20.57
N ASP A 210 4.14 12.84 -20.16
CA ASP A 210 4.56 12.95 -18.77
C ASP A 210 3.36 13.25 -17.87
N GLU A 211 3.28 12.60 -16.70
CA GLU A 211 2.14 12.72 -15.80
C GLU A 211 1.85 14.18 -15.39
N GLU A 212 2.88 15.00 -15.20
CA GLU A 212 2.74 16.38 -14.74
C GLU A 212 2.29 17.32 -15.84
N THR A 213 2.64 17.01 -17.08
CA THR A 213 2.33 17.84 -18.26
C THR A 213 1.14 17.34 -19.06
N ALA A 214 0.63 16.14 -18.76
CA ALA A 214 -0.54 15.60 -19.40
C ALA A 214 -1.76 16.52 -19.20
N GLY A 215 -2.41 16.92 -20.29
CA GLY A 215 -3.56 17.84 -20.28
C GLY A 215 -3.16 19.32 -20.15
N PHE A 216 -4.12 20.23 -20.27
CA PHE A 216 -3.88 21.67 -20.18
C PHE A 216 -4.65 22.30 -19.01
N GLU A 217 -4.07 23.35 -18.41
CA GLU A 217 -4.83 24.23 -17.53
C GLU A 217 -5.76 25.11 -18.37
N THR A 218 -7.03 25.12 -18.01
CA THR A 218 -8.09 25.81 -18.75
C THR A 218 -8.51 27.10 -18.05
N ASP A 219 -9.11 28.00 -18.84
CA ASP A 219 -9.80 29.18 -18.30
C ASP A 219 -11.25 28.86 -17.88
N VAL A 220 -11.68 27.59 -18.00
CA VAL A 220 -13.02 27.16 -17.63
C VAL A 220 -13.16 27.13 -16.11
N MET A 221 -14.20 27.80 -15.62
CA MET A 221 -14.55 27.83 -14.21
C MET A 221 -16.00 27.40 -14.00
N ILE A 222 -16.20 26.40 -13.14
CA ILE A 222 -17.50 25.86 -12.77
C ILE A 222 -17.87 26.39 -11.38
N THR A 223 -19.04 27.00 -11.27
CA THR A 223 -19.62 27.54 -10.03
C THR A 223 -21.11 27.24 -9.96
N PHE A 224 -21.71 27.31 -8.77
CA PHE A 224 -23.16 27.18 -8.60
C PHE A 224 -23.96 28.33 -9.25
N ASP A 225 -23.30 29.45 -9.56
CA ASP A 225 -23.92 30.58 -10.25
C ASP A 225 -23.95 30.41 -11.78
N ASN A 226 -23.17 29.47 -12.34
CA ASN A 226 -23.07 29.27 -13.80
C ASN A 226 -23.54 27.89 -14.29
N LEU A 227 -22.82 26.83 -13.94
CA LEU A 227 -22.92 25.50 -14.54
C LEU A 227 -23.23 24.45 -13.49
N ALA A 228 -22.71 24.56 -12.26
CA ALA A 228 -22.90 23.53 -11.23
C ALA A 228 -24.32 23.53 -10.66
N GLN A 229 -24.95 22.36 -10.64
CA GLN A 229 -26.25 22.14 -9.99
C GLN A 229 -26.09 21.45 -8.65
N SER A 230 -25.22 20.44 -8.58
CA SER A 230 -24.88 19.72 -7.35
C SER A 230 -23.44 19.23 -7.40
N ILE A 231 -22.75 19.31 -6.27
CA ILE A 231 -21.40 18.77 -6.07
C ILE A 231 -21.45 17.78 -4.90
N SER A 232 -21.03 16.54 -5.13
CA SER A 232 -20.87 15.50 -4.11
C SER A 232 -19.39 15.25 -3.90
N LEU A 233 -18.89 15.42 -2.68
CA LEU A 233 -17.48 15.28 -2.33
C LEU A 233 -17.22 13.94 -1.67
N ASP A 234 -16.35 13.15 -2.26
CA ASP A 234 -15.86 11.89 -1.70
C ASP A 234 -14.43 12.06 -1.20
N TYR A 235 -14.24 11.78 0.09
CA TYR A 235 -12.93 11.81 0.75
C TYR A 235 -12.61 10.41 1.25
N SER A 236 -11.57 9.80 0.69
CA SER A 236 -10.99 8.59 1.26
C SER A 236 -9.86 8.99 2.20
N THR A 237 -10.01 8.70 3.49
CA THR A 237 -8.90 8.87 4.42
C THR A 237 -7.82 7.80 4.22
N ASP A 238 -8.13 6.70 3.54
CA ASP A 238 -7.25 5.54 3.43
C ASP A 238 -6.12 5.74 2.43
N ASP A 239 -6.30 6.67 1.49
CA ASP A 239 -5.30 7.02 0.49
C ASP A 239 -4.28 8.04 1.00
N ILE A 240 -4.49 8.60 2.19
CA ILE A 240 -3.59 9.59 2.79
C ILE A 240 -2.39 8.87 3.40
N LYS A 241 -1.20 9.14 2.88
CA LYS A 241 0.08 8.62 3.36
C LYS A 241 1.00 9.77 3.72
N THR A 242 1.49 9.77 4.95
CA THR A 242 2.35 10.83 5.49
C THR A 242 3.76 10.34 5.79
N VAL A 243 4.00 9.03 5.63
CA VAL A 243 5.31 8.40 5.80
C VAL A 243 5.54 7.40 4.67
N LEU A 244 6.68 7.49 3.97
CA LEU A 244 7.11 6.48 2.99
C LEU A 244 8.44 5.86 3.40
N TYR A 245 8.52 4.53 3.36
CA TYR A 245 9.77 3.78 3.40
C TYR A 245 10.34 3.71 1.98
N VAL A 246 11.57 4.19 1.79
CA VAL A 246 12.11 4.42 0.44
C VAL A 246 13.16 3.37 0.11
N THR A 247 12.94 2.68 -1.00
CA THR A 247 13.82 1.64 -1.55
C THR A 247 14.06 1.86 -3.04
N GLY A 248 15.27 1.54 -3.51
CA GLY A 248 15.61 1.42 -4.93
C GLY A 248 15.86 -0.05 -5.29
N ALA A 249 16.47 -0.29 -6.45
CA ALA A 249 16.85 -1.64 -6.87
C ALA A 249 17.79 -2.31 -5.84
N ASP A 250 17.84 -3.65 -5.83
CA ASP A 250 18.74 -4.43 -4.96
C ASP A 250 18.67 -4.05 -3.46
N ASP A 251 17.47 -3.69 -2.97
CA ASP A 251 17.21 -3.27 -1.59
C ASP A 251 18.03 -2.04 -1.13
N ILE A 252 18.45 -1.19 -2.08
CA ILE A 252 19.13 0.06 -1.77
C ILE A 252 18.19 0.97 -0.95
N ASP A 253 18.68 1.48 0.19
CA ASP A 253 17.93 2.40 1.04
C ASP A 253 18.51 3.82 1.08
N VAL A 254 17.70 4.76 1.55
CA VAL A 254 18.09 6.18 1.65
C VAL A 254 18.70 6.58 3.00
N ARG A 255 18.98 5.63 3.91
CA ARG A 255 19.43 5.95 5.29
C ARG A 255 20.69 6.81 5.28
N GLU A 256 21.61 6.52 4.36
CA GLU A 256 22.87 7.25 4.20
C GLU A 256 22.64 8.75 3.93
N VAL A 257 21.60 9.09 3.15
CA VAL A 257 21.29 10.48 2.75
C VAL A 257 20.13 11.09 3.53
N ASN A 258 19.55 10.36 4.47
CA ASN A 258 18.34 10.73 5.22
C ASN A 258 18.54 10.59 6.74
N PHE A 259 19.65 11.09 7.28
CA PHE A 259 19.91 11.11 8.72
C PHE A 259 19.85 9.73 9.40
N GLY A 260 20.15 8.65 8.68
CA GLY A 260 20.05 7.28 9.16
C GLY A 260 18.62 6.69 9.16
N MET A 261 17.63 7.44 8.67
CA MET A 261 16.23 7.02 8.63
C MET A 261 15.89 6.38 7.28
N ALA A 262 15.23 5.21 7.32
CA ALA A 262 14.77 4.52 6.12
C ALA A 262 13.49 5.15 5.51
N SER A 263 12.79 5.96 6.31
CA SER A 263 11.55 6.59 5.91
C SER A 263 11.64 8.12 5.91
N ILE A 264 10.83 8.71 5.05
CA ILE A 264 10.56 10.14 5.00
C ILE A 264 9.17 10.43 5.55
N THR A 265 8.96 11.62 6.11
CA THR A 265 7.69 12.03 6.70
C THR A 265 7.31 13.43 6.22
N ASP A 266 6.07 13.60 5.77
CA ASP A 266 5.49 14.89 5.42
C ASP A 266 4.16 15.06 6.15
N LEU A 267 4.15 16.02 7.08
CA LEU A 267 2.95 16.42 7.83
C LEU A 267 2.57 17.87 7.52
N SER A 268 3.11 18.47 6.45
CA SER A 268 2.92 19.89 6.14
C SER A 268 1.45 20.30 6.08
N PHE A 269 0.58 19.47 5.50
CA PHE A 269 -0.87 19.71 5.47
C PHE A 269 -1.52 19.74 6.87
N TYR A 270 -1.10 18.83 7.75
CA TYR A 270 -1.63 18.69 9.11
C TYR A 270 -0.89 19.56 10.15
N HIS A 271 0.19 20.24 9.75
CA HIS A 271 1.01 21.03 10.65
C HIS A 271 0.37 22.39 10.93
N SER A 272 -0.74 22.36 11.66
CA SER A 272 -1.47 23.54 12.10
C SER A 272 -1.92 23.38 13.56
N VAL A 273 -2.17 24.52 14.21
CA VAL A 273 -2.71 24.53 15.59
C VAL A 273 -4.10 23.89 15.65
N GLU A 274 -4.88 23.94 14.57
CA GLU A 274 -6.22 23.34 14.50
C GLU A 274 -6.16 21.80 14.54
N TRP A 275 -5.20 21.21 13.84
CA TRP A 275 -5.01 19.76 13.80
C TRP A 275 -4.21 19.23 15.00
N MET A 276 -3.07 19.83 15.29
CA MET A 276 -2.13 19.32 16.29
C MET A 276 -2.37 19.91 17.69
N GLY A 277 -3.10 21.02 17.81
CA GLY A 277 -3.13 21.81 19.04
C GLY A 277 -1.79 22.49 19.32
N GLN A 278 -1.81 23.57 20.10
CA GLN A 278 -0.64 24.45 20.31
C GLN A 278 0.61 23.69 20.79
N ASP A 279 0.44 22.82 21.81
CA ASP A 279 1.56 22.09 22.42
C ASP A 279 2.32 21.16 21.45
N LEU A 280 1.60 20.38 20.64
CA LEU A 280 2.22 19.47 19.68
C LEU A 280 2.76 20.23 18.46
N TYR A 281 2.04 21.25 18.00
CA TYR A 281 2.48 22.12 16.92
C TYR A 281 3.83 22.78 17.24
N ASP A 282 3.98 23.37 18.43
CA ASP A 282 5.22 24.03 18.85
C ASP A 282 6.38 23.02 18.99
N ALA A 283 6.11 21.84 19.57
CA ALA A 283 7.09 20.78 19.73
C ALA A 283 7.58 20.23 18.37
N TYR A 284 6.65 19.99 17.44
CA TYR A 284 6.97 19.49 16.11
C TYR A 284 7.64 20.56 15.23
N SER A 285 7.21 21.82 15.31
CA SER A 285 7.90 22.96 14.67
C SER A 285 9.36 23.04 15.11
N LYS A 286 9.61 22.95 16.41
CA LYS A 286 10.97 22.95 16.96
C LYS A 286 11.79 21.75 16.50
N TYR A 287 11.16 20.58 16.35
CA TYR A 287 11.79 19.40 15.77
C TYR A 287 12.20 19.64 14.32
N LEU A 288 11.31 20.19 13.48
CA LEU A 288 11.60 20.51 12.07
C LEU A 288 12.74 21.54 11.95
N GLU A 289 12.76 22.58 12.78
CA GLU A 289 13.86 23.54 12.83
C GLU A 289 15.20 22.86 13.17
N LYS A 290 15.18 21.87 14.06
CA LYS A 290 16.37 21.10 14.44
C LYS A 290 16.86 20.21 13.30
N VAL A 291 15.95 19.56 12.57
CA VAL A 291 16.27 18.77 11.36
C VAL A 291 16.96 19.65 10.32
N GLU A 292 16.37 20.80 9.99
CA GLU A 292 16.97 21.74 9.03
C GLU A 292 18.31 22.30 9.52
N GLY A 293 18.44 22.58 10.82
CA GLY A 293 19.69 23.04 11.42
C GLY A 293 20.86 22.05 11.27
N TYR A 294 20.58 20.74 11.25
CA TYR A 294 21.62 19.71 11.05
C TYR A 294 21.92 19.38 9.59
N ARG A 295 21.06 19.76 8.63
CA ARG A 295 21.15 19.34 7.22
C ARG A 295 22.54 19.59 6.61
N THR A 296 23.03 20.83 6.64
CA THR A 296 24.35 21.17 6.07
C THR A 296 25.50 20.47 6.81
N GLN A 297 25.40 20.33 8.14
CA GLN A 297 26.43 19.64 8.92
C GLN A 297 26.47 18.15 8.55
N TYR A 298 25.31 17.51 8.43
CA TYR A 298 25.18 16.11 8.06
C TYR A 298 25.74 15.86 6.66
N GLU A 299 25.33 16.66 5.67
CA GLU A 299 25.82 16.56 4.28
C GLU A 299 27.35 16.68 4.21
N LYS A 300 27.94 17.63 4.95
CA LYS A 300 29.39 17.79 5.02
C LYS A 300 30.08 16.62 5.71
N THR A 301 29.47 16.09 6.77
CA THR A 301 30.01 14.95 7.53
C THR A 301 30.00 13.68 6.68
N LEU A 302 28.93 13.46 5.93
CA LEU A 302 28.81 12.36 4.97
C LEU A 302 29.83 12.49 3.83
N ALA A 303 29.98 13.67 3.24
CA ALA A 303 30.98 13.90 2.19
C ALA A 303 32.41 13.60 2.67
N ASN A 304 32.75 14.00 3.90
CA ASN A 304 34.05 13.67 4.50
C ASN A 304 34.20 12.16 4.73
N LEU A 305 33.14 11.46 5.18
CA LEU A 305 33.17 10.01 5.39
C LEU A 305 33.53 9.28 4.09
N ASN A 306 32.84 9.62 3.00
CA ASN A 306 33.05 9.02 1.69
C ASN A 306 34.48 9.30 1.19
N GLN A 307 34.98 10.52 1.38
CA GLN A 307 36.37 10.87 1.05
C GLN A 307 37.40 10.03 1.85
N TYR A 308 37.16 9.81 3.15
CA TYR A 308 38.06 8.99 3.97
C TYR A 308 38.01 7.51 3.60
N GLN A 309 36.83 6.98 3.26
CA GLN A 309 36.68 5.60 2.77
C GLN A 309 37.43 5.39 1.45
N GLN A 310 37.32 6.31 0.50
CA GLN A 310 38.12 6.28 -0.73
C GLN A 310 39.62 6.35 -0.45
N ARG A 311 40.04 7.22 0.48
CA ARG A 311 41.45 7.32 0.88
C ARG A 311 41.97 6.03 1.51
N LYS A 312 41.16 5.34 2.32
CA LYS A 312 41.50 4.03 2.90
C LYS A 312 41.69 2.99 1.79
N LEU A 313 40.74 2.88 0.86
CA LEU A 313 40.85 1.96 -0.28
C LEU A 313 42.12 2.21 -1.09
N GLU A 314 42.44 3.47 -1.37
CA GLU A 314 43.67 3.87 -2.05
C GLU A 314 44.92 3.43 -1.29
N LEU A 315 45.02 3.70 0.02
CA LEU A 315 46.19 3.32 0.83
C LEU A 315 46.39 1.80 0.94
N VAL A 316 45.30 1.03 0.93
CA VAL A 316 45.33 -0.43 1.03
C VAL A 316 45.65 -1.08 -0.32
N ASN A 317 44.99 -0.61 -1.39
CA ASN A 317 45.00 -1.27 -2.70
C ASN A 317 45.88 -0.58 -3.75
N ARG A 318 46.64 0.47 -3.40
CA ARG A 318 47.53 1.16 -4.35
C ARG A 318 48.44 0.15 -5.07
N VAL A 319 48.45 0.24 -6.39
CA VAL A 319 49.35 -0.53 -7.27
C VAL A 319 50.15 0.46 -8.11
N SER A 320 51.48 0.28 -8.17
CA SER A 320 52.31 1.11 -9.03
C SER A 320 52.05 0.82 -10.51
N THR A 321 52.02 1.87 -11.33
CA THR A 321 51.96 1.75 -12.79
C THR A 321 53.35 1.73 -13.44
N TYR A 322 54.39 2.08 -12.69
CA TYR A 322 55.77 2.19 -13.17
C TYR A 322 56.68 1.11 -12.58
N LEU A 323 56.38 0.60 -11.39
CA LEU A 323 57.19 -0.41 -10.72
C LEU A 323 56.66 -1.83 -10.96
N THR A 324 57.54 -2.71 -11.41
CA THR A 324 57.24 -4.13 -11.64
C THR A 324 58.16 -5.02 -10.78
N ASP A 325 57.82 -6.30 -10.69
CA ASP A 325 58.66 -7.31 -10.02
C ASP A 325 60.05 -7.41 -10.62
N VAL A 326 60.20 -7.08 -11.91
CA VAL A 326 61.49 -7.03 -12.61
C VAL A 326 62.37 -5.94 -11.99
N HIS A 327 61.86 -4.71 -11.84
CA HIS A 327 62.61 -3.61 -11.22
C HIS A 327 63.05 -3.94 -9.77
N LEU A 328 62.18 -4.60 -8.99
CA LEU A 328 62.56 -5.04 -7.64
C LEU A 328 63.63 -6.14 -7.66
N THR A 329 63.58 -7.03 -8.65
CA THR A 329 64.58 -8.08 -8.85
C THR A 329 65.92 -7.48 -9.26
N ASP A 330 65.92 -6.49 -10.15
CA ASP A 330 67.13 -5.80 -10.60
C ASP A 330 67.76 -4.99 -9.47
N PHE A 331 66.96 -4.34 -8.64
CA PHE A 331 67.44 -3.70 -7.41
C PHE A 331 68.03 -4.72 -6.41
N MET A 332 67.37 -5.87 -6.25
CA MET A 332 67.88 -6.96 -5.40
C MET A 332 69.21 -7.51 -5.93
N ASN A 333 69.36 -7.71 -7.24
CA ASN A 333 70.60 -8.14 -7.87
C ASN A 333 71.73 -7.13 -7.64
N PHE A 334 71.43 -5.84 -7.79
CA PHE A 334 72.40 -4.78 -7.45
C PHE A 334 72.86 -4.86 -5.99
N LEU A 335 71.94 -5.10 -5.04
CA LEU A 335 72.33 -5.26 -3.63
C LEU A 335 73.24 -6.48 -3.43
N VAL A 336 72.93 -7.60 -4.09
CA VAL A 336 73.78 -8.80 -4.05
C VAL A 336 75.18 -8.49 -4.55
N ASP A 337 75.32 -7.81 -5.69
CA ASP A 337 76.60 -7.41 -6.27
C ASP A 337 77.34 -6.39 -5.40
N LEU A 338 76.61 -5.43 -4.81
CA LEU A 338 77.15 -4.43 -3.90
C LEU A 338 77.81 -5.10 -2.69
N TYR A 339 77.12 -6.04 -2.04
CA TYR A 339 77.62 -6.71 -0.85
C TYR A 339 78.69 -7.76 -1.16
N GLN A 340 78.62 -8.43 -2.33
CA GLN A 340 79.67 -9.35 -2.77
C GLN A 340 81.00 -8.62 -3.00
N ASN A 341 80.94 -7.37 -3.48
CA ASN A 341 82.11 -6.53 -3.77
C ASN A 341 82.47 -5.57 -2.61
N ASN A 342 82.17 -5.92 -1.35
CA ASN A 342 82.47 -5.12 -0.16
C ASN A 342 82.02 -3.64 -0.25
N GLY A 343 80.88 -3.38 -0.88
CA GLY A 343 80.32 -2.05 -1.02
C GLY A 343 81.00 -1.19 -2.08
N THR A 344 81.65 -1.76 -3.09
CA THR A 344 82.25 -1.00 -4.22
C THR A 344 81.56 -1.32 -5.55
N PRO A 345 80.39 -0.72 -5.82
CA PRO A 345 79.71 -0.92 -7.09
C PRO A 345 80.45 -0.18 -8.21
N THR A 346 80.36 -0.70 -9.44
CA THR A 346 80.91 -0.05 -10.62
C THR A 346 79.97 1.04 -11.15
N LEU A 347 80.49 1.94 -11.98
CA LEU A 347 79.67 2.92 -12.69
C LEU A 347 78.67 2.25 -13.65
N GLU A 348 78.99 1.05 -14.13
CA GLU A 348 78.10 0.25 -14.98
C GLU A 348 76.90 -0.28 -14.20
N ASP A 349 77.12 -0.80 -12.98
CA ASP A 349 76.07 -1.29 -12.06
C ASP A 349 75.10 -0.17 -11.63
N MET A 350 75.58 1.06 -11.51
CA MET A 350 74.73 2.22 -11.20
C MET A 350 73.92 2.72 -12.41
N ASN A 351 74.48 2.61 -13.62
CA ASN A 351 73.81 3.05 -14.84
C ASN A 351 72.68 2.11 -15.27
N SER A 352 72.80 0.80 -15.02
CA SER A 352 71.72 -0.16 -15.30
C SER A 352 70.47 0.13 -14.45
N LEU A 353 70.66 0.51 -13.19
CA LEU A 353 69.58 0.87 -12.27
C LEU A 353 68.91 2.22 -12.58
N THR A 354 69.66 3.20 -13.08
CA THR A 354 69.17 4.58 -13.19
C THR A 354 68.00 4.75 -14.16
N GLY A 355 67.95 3.96 -15.24
CA GLY A 355 66.84 4.00 -16.19
C GLY A 355 65.54 3.36 -15.68
N GLU A 356 65.63 2.44 -14.72
CA GLU A 356 64.50 1.66 -14.21
C GLU A 356 63.72 2.37 -13.08
N PHE A 357 64.35 3.37 -12.45
CA PHE A 357 63.82 4.09 -11.29
C PHE A 357 63.63 5.59 -11.54
N GLU A 358 63.42 6.01 -12.78
CA GLU A 358 63.21 7.43 -13.16
C GLU A 358 62.00 8.09 -12.47
N PHE A 359 61.04 7.30 -11.97
CA PHE A 359 59.89 7.80 -11.20
C PHE A 359 60.27 8.30 -9.79
N VAL A 360 61.43 7.91 -9.27
CA VAL A 360 61.92 8.36 -7.96
C VAL A 360 62.42 9.80 -8.05
N ASP A 361 62.23 10.60 -7.00
CA ASP A 361 62.70 11.98 -6.96
C ASP A 361 64.19 12.08 -7.34
N ARG A 362 64.47 12.87 -8.38
CA ARG A 362 65.81 12.99 -8.98
C ARG A 362 66.87 13.43 -7.98
N SER A 363 66.52 14.25 -7.00
CA SER A 363 67.47 14.71 -5.98
C SER A 363 67.83 13.59 -5.00
N LYS A 364 66.85 12.76 -4.62
CA LYS A 364 67.07 11.56 -3.78
C LYS A 364 67.85 10.49 -4.53
N TRP A 365 67.55 10.27 -5.81
CA TRP A 365 68.29 9.34 -6.66
C TRP A 365 69.75 9.78 -6.83
N SER A 366 70.01 11.06 -7.12
CA SER A 366 71.37 11.59 -7.26
C SER A 366 72.19 11.48 -5.96
N ALA A 367 71.52 11.63 -4.80
CA ALA A 367 72.15 11.45 -3.50
C ALA A 367 72.50 9.98 -3.22
N PHE A 368 71.62 9.05 -3.60
CA PHE A 368 71.87 7.62 -3.56
C PHE A 368 73.07 7.23 -4.44
N GLU A 369 73.10 7.67 -5.69
CA GLU A 369 74.21 7.43 -6.62
C GLU A 369 75.54 7.97 -6.07
N SER A 370 75.53 9.20 -5.54
CA SER A 370 76.72 9.82 -4.93
C SER A 370 77.24 9.02 -3.73
N ALA A 371 76.34 8.45 -2.91
CA ALA A 371 76.72 7.62 -1.78
C ALA A 371 77.29 6.27 -2.22
N MET A 372 76.71 5.66 -3.26
CA MET A 372 77.14 4.37 -3.81
C MET A 372 78.54 4.45 -4.45
N LEU A 373 78.81 5.49 -5.24
CA LEU A 373 80.09 5.69 -5.93
C LEU A 373 81.19 6.35 -5.06
N GLY A 374 80.80 6.89 -3.90
CA GLY A 374 81.72 7.52 -2.96
C GLY A 374 82.57 6.52 -2.16
N SER A 375 83.62 7.04 -1.51
CA SER A 375 84.52 6.27 -0.62
C SER A 375 83.98 6.11 0.82
N GLY A 376 82.65 6.12 0.99
CA GLY A 376 82.00 5.99 2.30
C GLY A 376 82.10 4.59 2.89
N SER A 377 81.84 4.45 4.20
CA SER A 377 81.73 3.14 4.86
C SER A 377 80.51 2.36 4.35
N LEU A 378 80.49 1.03 4.56
CA LEU A 378 79.34 0.19 4.24
C LEU A 378 78.06 0.69 4.95
N ASP A 379 78.15 1.05 6.23
CA ASP A 379 77.03 1.65 6.98
C ASP A 379 76.47 2.92 6.33
N SER A 380 77.33 3.75 5.72
CA SER A 380 76.88 4.97 5.03
C SER A 380 76.12 4.64 3.76
N LYS A 381 76.50 3.55 3.07
CA LYS A 381 75.83 3.02 1.89
C LYS A 381 74.52 2.35 2.26
N ASP A 382 74.48 1.55 3.33
CA ASP A 382 73.25 0.93 3.84
C ASP A 382 72.20 1.98 4.19
N ASN A 383 72.59 3.11 4.79
CA ASN A 383 71.68 4.22 5.04
C ASN A 383 71.13 4.84 3.75
N ALA A 384 71.94 4.96 2.70
CA ALA A 384 71.48 5.44 1.40
C ALA A 384 70.53 4.43 0.72
N VAL A 385 70.81 3.12 0.83
CA VAL A 385 69.92 2.03 0.37
C VAL A 385 68.58 2.10 1.08
N PHE A 386 68.56 2.23 2.41
CA PHE A 386 67.31 2.40 3.16
C PHE A 386 66.53 3.64 2.73
N THR A 387 67.22 4.74 2.43
CA THR A 387 66.58 5.98 2.00
C THR A 387 65.91 5.82 0.64
N ILE A 388 66.57 5.18 -0.33
CA ILE A 388 65.98 5.01 -1.67
C ILE A 388 64.88 3.94 -1.68
N LEU A 389 65.05 2.85 -0.92
CA LEU A 389 64.02 1.82 -0.76
C LEU A 389 62.76 2.40 -0.13
N ALA A 390 62.88 3.34 0.82
CA ALA A 390 61.72 4.01 1.39
C ALA A 390 60.87 4.75 0.32
N GLU A 391 61.51 5.36 -0.68
CA GLU A 391 60.80 6.01 -1.80
C GLU A 391 60.15 4.99 -2.73
N ILE A 392 60.85 3.89 -3.03
CA ILE A 392 60.35 2.81 -3.88
C ILE A 392 59.10 2.18 -3.26
N TRP A 393 59.11 1.97 -1.94
CA TRP A 393 57.99 1.34 -1.25
C TRP A 393 56.75 2.24 -1.14
N GLU A 394 56.86 3.56 -1.30
CA GLU A 394 55.69 4.47 -1.27
C GLU A 394 54.66 4.18 -2.37
N GLU A 395 55.12 3.64 -3.49
CA GLU A 395 54.27 3.32 -4.65
C GLU A 395 53.32 2.13 -4.42
N PHE A 396 53.48 1.40 -3.31
CA PHE A 396 52.66 0.23 -3.00
C PHE A 396 51.64 0.49 -1.89
N GLY A 397 50.49 -0.15 -2.00
CA GLY A 397 49.49 -0.25 -0.94
C GLY A 397 49.85 -1.29 0.11
N LEU A 398 49.15 -1.24 1.25
CA LEU A 398 49.40 -2.15 2.38
C LEU A 398 49.35 -3.63 1.98
N SER A 399 48.36 -4.04 1.18
CA SER A 399 48.17 -5.44 0.79
C SER A 399 49.35 -5.98 -0.02
N LEU A 400 49.89 -5.18 -0.94
CA LEU A 400 51.08 -5.58 -1.71
C LEU A 400 52.34 -5.61 -0.84
N LEU A 401 52.50 -4.64 0.06
CA LEU A 401 53.64 -4.61 1.00
C LEU A 401 53.65 -5.84 1.91
N GLU A 402 52.48 -6.25 2.43
CA GLU A 402 52.33 -7.49 3.20
C GLU A 402 52.82 -8.71 2.44
N GLY A 403 52.40 -8.87 1.18
CA GLY A 403 52.86 -9.96 0.33
C GLY A 403 54.38 -9.94 0.08
N ARG A 404 54.98 -8.75 -0.06
CA ARG A 404 56.44 -8.61 -0.24
C ARG A 404 57.22 -8.95 1.03
N VAL A 405 56.76 -8.46 2.18
CA VAL A 405 57.37 -8.79 3.48
C VAL A 405 57.34 -10.30 3.70
N GLU A 406 56.21 -10.95 3.42
CA GLU A 406 56.11 -12.41 3.51
C GLU A 406 57.09 -13.12 2.57
N ALA A 407 57.19 -12.67 1.31
CA ALA A 407 58.11 -13.24 0.33
C ALA A 407 59.58 -13.15 0.80
N TYR A 408 60.05 -11.97 1.21
CA TYR A 408 61.44 -11.79 1.67
C TYR A 408 61.72 -12.51 2.98
N LYS A 409 60.74 -12.58 3.89
CA LYS A 409 60.85 -13.33 5.14
C LYS A 409 61.00 -14.82 4.89
N ASN A 410 60.24 -15.39 3.96
CA ASN A 410 60.37 -16.79 3.56
C ASN A 410 61.77 -17.09 2.99
N VAL A 411 62.30 -16.20 2.13
CA VAL A 411 63.68 -16.31 1.63
C VAL A 411 64.69 -16.25 2.79
N GLN A 412 64.50 -15.34 3.75
CA GLN A 412 65.42 -15.17 4.88
C GLN A 412 65.46 -16.41 5.78
N VAL A 413 64.31 -17.06 6.01
CA VAL A 413 64.23 -18.32 6.77
C VAL A 413 65.04 -19.41 6.08
N VAL A 414 64.85 -19.59 4.76
CA VAL A 414 65.60 -20.58 3.97
C VAL A 414 67.11 -20.32 4.01
N GLN A 415 67.53 -19.06 3.85
CA GLN A 415 68.94 -18.67 3.92
C GLN A 415 69.53 -18.92 5.32
N THR A 416 68.74 -18.69 6.38
CA THR A 416 69.16 -18.96 7.77
C THR A 416 69.33 -20.46 8.01
N ASP A 417 68.39 -21.29 7.55
CA ASP A 417 68.46 -22.74 7.65
C ASP A 417 69.64 -23.34 6.86
N ALA A 418 70.03 -22.67 5.77
CA ALA A 418 71.22 -23.01 4.98
C ALA A 418 72.55 -22.54 5.62
N GLY A 419 72.51 -21.79 6.72
CA GLY A 419 73.71 -21.28 7.41
C GLY A 419 74.32 -20.01 6.81
N MET A 420 73.61 -19.33 5.91
CA MET A 420 74.10 -18.13 5.20
C MET A 420 74.07 -16.86 6.06
N SER A 421 73.43 -16.89 7.23
CA SER A 421 73.28 -15.73 8.13
C SER A 421 74.53 -15.39 8.95
N SER A 422 75.54 -16.26 8.94
CA SER A 422 76.83 -15.99 9.60
C SER A 422 77.69 -15.05 8.77
N THR A 423 78.28 -14.03 9.40
CA THR A 423 79.23 -13.10 8.76
C THR A 423 80.52 -13.77 8.27
N ASP A 424 80.82 -14.98 8.76
CA ASP A 424 81.94 -15.80 8.31
C ASP A 424 81.58 -16.69 7.08
N SER A 425 80.33 -16.66 6.61
CA SER A 425 79.91 -17.41 5.42
C SER A 425 80.33 -16.69 4.14
N ASP A 426 80.88 -17.43 3.17
CA ASP A 426 81.17 -16.92 1.83
C ASP A 426 79.89 -16.43 1.11
N GLU A 427 78.70 -16.82 1.58
CA GLU A 427 77.39 -16.49 0.99
C GLU A 427 76.61 -15.42 1.79
N TYR A 428 77.24 -14.81 2.81
CA TYR A 428 76.60 -13.81 3.69
C TYR A 428 76.03 -12.60 2.92
N TYR A 429 76.64 -12.21 1.81
CA TYR A 429 76.20 -11.10 0.98
C TYR A 429 74.76 -11.27 0.46
N MET A 430 74.34 -12.50 0.13
CA MET A 430 72.97 -12.80 -0.32
C MET A 430 71.96 -12.66 0.82
N TYR A 431 72.36 -13.06 2.03
CA TYR A 431 71.55 -12.87 3.23
C TYR A 431 71.42 -11.39 3.57
N HIS A 432 72.52 -10.63 3.49
CA HIS A 432 72.53 -9.20 3.79
C HIS A 432 71.68 -8.39 2.80
N ALA A 433 71.74 -8.69 1.50
CA ALA A 433 70.87 -8.06 0.49
C ALA A 433 69.37 -8.28 0.82
N ASN A 434 68.99 -9.53 1.13
CA ASN A 434 67.60 -9.85 1.46
C ASN A 434 67.18 -9.22 2.80
N TYR A 435 68.08 -9.12 3.77
CA TYR A 435 67.86 -8.42 5.03
C TYR A 435 67.52 -6.93 4.82
N MET A 436 68.21 -6.26 3.89
CA MET A 436 67.95 -4.86 3.55
C MET A 436 66.57 -4.67 2.89
N MET A 437 66.23 -5.54 1.94
CA MET A 437 64.91 -5.54 1.29
C MET A 437 63.80 -5.81 2.29
N LEU A 438 63.92 -6.85 3.11
CA LEU A 438 62.94 -7.19 4.14
C LEU A 438 62.76 -6.06 5.15
N THR A 439 63.85 -5.57 5.74
CA THR A 439 63.79 -4.56 6.80
C THR A 439 63.21 -3.24 6.27
N SER A 440 63.51 -2.85 5.03
CA SER A 440 62.93 -1.65 4.42
C SER A 440 61.45 -1.82 4.09
N ALA A 441 61.04 -2.99 3.58
CA ALA A 441 59.64 -3.32 3.31
C ALA A 441 58.81 -3.37 4.62
N GLU A 442 59.36 -3.95 5.70
CA GLU A 442 58.71 -3.95 7.03
C GLU A 442 58.51 -2.52 7.57
N ARG A 443 59.49 -1.62 7.38
CA ARG A 443 59.35 -0.20 7.75
C ARG A 443 58.25 0.50 6.95
N ALA A 444 58.17 0.22 5.65
CA ALA A 444 57.14 0.80 4.79
C ALA A 444 55.75 0.24 5.11
N GLN A 445 55.65 -1.07 5.39
CA GLN A 445 54.42 -1.71 5.85
C GLN A 445 53.93 -1.10 7.16
N ASP A 446 54.80 -0.96 8.17
CA ASP A 446 54.46 -0.33 9.46
C ASP A 446 54.01 1.13 9.26
N LYS A 447 54.71 1.89 8.41
CA LYS A 447 54.30 3.26 8.06
C LYS A 447 52.91 3.29 7.42
N ARG A 448 52.67 2.46 6.39
CA ARG A 448 51.39 2.43 5.66
C ARG A 448 50.25 1.91 6.53
N SER A 449 50.51 0.94 7.42
CA SER A 449 49.56 0.47 8.44
C SER A 449 49.13 1.62 9.34
N LYS A 450 50.07 2.44 9.83
CA LYS A 450 49.75 3.62 10.65
C LYS A 450 48.95 4.69 9.89
N GLU A 451 49.21 4.89 8.59
CA GLU A 451 48.42 5.78 7.75
C GLU A 451 46.98 5.28 7.58
N VAL A 452 46.80 3.97 7.35
CA VAL A 452 45.48 3.32 7.28
C VAL A 452 44.76 3.43 8.62
N GLU A 453 45.43 3.12 9.75
CA GLU A 453 44.88 3.26 11.10
C GLU A 453 44.45 4.69 11.42
N ALA A 454 45.21 5.69 10.97
CA ALA A 454 44.86 7.10 11.15
C ALA A 454 43.59 7.48 10.36
N VAL A 455 43.47 7.01 9.11
CA VAL A 455 42.26 7.23 8.30
C VAL A 455 41.07 6.45 8.86
N GLU A 456 41.28 5.23 9.35
CA GLU A 456 40.27 4.42 10.04
C GLU A 456 39.72 5.12 11.29
N ALA A 457 40.59 5.76 12.07
CA ALA A 457 40.17 6.57 13.21
C ALA A 457 39.30 7.77 12.78
N LEU A 458 39.59 8.41 11.64
CA LEU A 458 38.78 9.49 11.08
C LEU A 458 37.41 8.96 10.59
N ILE A 459 37.37 7.81 9.92
CA ILE A 459 36.14 7.12 9.52
C ILE A 459 35.27 6.86 10.76
N ASN A 460 35.83 6.20 11.78
CA ASN A 460 35.10 5.88 13.02
C ASN A 460 34.58 7.13 13.74
N SER A 461 35.38 8.19 13.81
CA SER A 461 34.95 9.47 14.40
C SER A 461 33.84 10.15 13.61
N THR A 462 33.89 10.07 12.28
CA THR A 462 32.93 10.70 11.38
C THR A 462 31.60 9.93 11.39
N SER A 463 31.65 8.60 11.30
CA SER A 463 30.48 7.73 11.49
C SER A 463 29.85 7.90 12.87
N GLY A 464 30.67 8.06 13.93
CA GLY A 464 30.18 8.39 15.26
C GLY A 464 29.41 9.73 15.29
N SER A 465 29.90 10.74 14.57
CA SER A 465 29.21 12.05 14.47
C SER A 465 27.87 11.94 13.72
N ILE A 466 27.81 11.13 12.67
CA ILE A 466 26.57 10.81 11.94
C ILE A 466 25.55 10.16 12.87
N ASN A 467 25.96 9.16 13.66
CA ASN A 467 25.09 8.48 14.60
C ASN A 467 24.58 9.41 15.70
N VAL A 468 25.43 10.31 16.22
CA VAL A 468 25.01 11.31 17.22
C VAL A 468 23.93 12.24 16.64
N ILE A 469 24.07 12.68 15.38
CA ILE A 469 23.06 13.51 14.72
C ILE A 469 21.76 12.71 14.55
N ALA A 470 21.83 11.49 14.04
CA ALA A 470 20.67 10.62 13.86
C ALA A 470 19.92 10.37 15.20
N GLU A 471 20.66 10.05 16.25
CA GLU A 471 20.11 9.86 17.57
C GLU A 471 19.48 11.14 18.16
N ASP A 472 20.09 12.31 17.93
CA ASP A 472 19.57 13.59 18.42
C ASP A 472 18.32 14.04 17.64
N LEU A 473 18.12 13.51 16.43
CA LEU A 473 16.93 13.68 15.60
C LEU A 473 15.87 12.58 15.81
N ALA A 474 16.12 11.60 16.67
CA ALA A 474 15.11 10.60 16.99
C ALA A 474 13.86 11.25 17.62
N LEU A 475 12.67 10.85 17.16
CA LEU A 475 11.40 11.46 17.61
C LEU A 475 11.19 11.31 19.12
N ASP A 476 11.69 10.24 19.73
CA ASP A 476 11.55 9.98 21.16
C ASP A 476 12.41 10.91 22.04
N LYS A 477 13.50 11.48 21.51
CA LYS A 477 14.30 12.52 22.17
C LYS A 477 13.71 13.93 22.03
N ASN A 478 12.90 14.17 20.98
CA ASN A 478 12.40 15.51 20.67
C ASN A 478 10.93 15.74 21.07
N LEU A 479 10.14 14.68 21.19
CA LEU A 479 8.73 14.73 21.60
C LEU A 479 8.50 13.92 22.87
N THR A 480 7.58 14.36 23.73
CA THR A 480 7.15 13.58 24.90
C THR A 480 6.34 12.34 24.50
N LYS A 481 6.14 11.40 25.42
CA LYS A 481 5.32 10.20 25.15
C LYS A 481 3.89 10.58 24.78
N GLU A 482 3.30 11.54 25.48
CA GLU A 482 1.96 12.05 25.23
C GLU A 482 1.87 12.74 23.86
N GLN A 483 2.87 13.54 23.49
CA GLN A 483 2.96 14.17 22.17
C GLN A 483 3.07 13.12 21.06
N ARG A 484 3.87 12.06 21.25
CA ARG A 484 3.97 10.96 20.26
C ARG A 484 2.68 10.16 20.12
N ILE A 485 1.96 9.91 21.22
CA ILE A 485 0.63 9.27 21.16
C ILE A 485 -0.34 10.14 20.34
N ARG A 486 -0.26 11.47 20.49
CA ARG A 486 -1.08 12.41 19.72
C ARG A 486 -0.61 12.57 18.26
N LEU A 487 0.69 12.39 17.99
CA LEU A 487 1.27 12.43 16.65
C LEU A 487 0.96 11.15 15.85
N SER A 488 0.93 10.00 16.51
CA SER A 488 0.79 8.67 15.87
C SER A 488 -0.38 8.55 14.89
N PRO A 489 -1.60 9.07 15.13
CA PRO A 489 -2.69 9.01 14.16
C PRO A 489 -2.42 9.76 12.86
N PHE A 490 -1.49 10.73 12.88
CA PHE A 490 -1.06 11.46 11.68
C PHE A 490 0.02 10.72 10.90
N LEU A 491 0.67 9.70 11.47
CA LEU A 491 1.71 8.90 10.80
C LEU A 491 1.05 7.71 10.10
N ARG A 492 0.81 7.86 8.80
CA ARG A 492 0.22 6.85 7.92
C ARG A 492 1.30 6.36 6.97
N GLU A 493 1.71 5.12 7.17
CA GLU A 493 2.87 4.52 6.51
C GLU A 493 2.49 3.82 5.19
N ASP A 494 3.40 3.87 4.23
CA ASP A 494 3.42 3.06 3.01
C ASP A 494 4.87 2.86 2.53
N GLU A 495 5.03 2.09 1.46
CA GLU A 495 6.33 1.84 0.82
C GLU A 495 6.43 2.60 -0.52
N TYR A 496 7.62 3.10 -0.83
CA TYR A 496 8.01 3.63 -2.13
C TYR A 496 9.20 2.82 -2.63
N SER A 497 9.02 2.19 -3.78
CA SER A 497 10.06 1.42 -4.46
C SER A 497 10.21 1.93 -5.88
N ASP A 498 11.44 2.17 -6.32
CA ASP A 498 11.76 2.60 -7.67
C ASP A 498 13.06 1.93 -8.14
N ASP A 499 12.88 0.82 -8.84
CA ASP A 499 13.97 0.02 -9.43
C ASP A 499 14.72 0.76 -10.54
N GLY A 500 14.25 1.95 -10.98
CA GLY A 500 15.00 2.82 -11.87
C GLY A 500 16.27 3.39 -11.23
N PHE A 501 16.37 3.41 -9.89
CA PHE A 501 17.56 3.83 -9.17
C PHE A 501 18.44 2.62 -8.79
N VAL A 502 19.47 2.38 -9.61
CA VAL A 502 20.42 1.27 -9.43
C VAL A 502 21.80 1.81 -9.01
N ILE A 503 22.48 1.08 -8.14
CA ILE A 503 23.91 1.27 -7.84
C ILE A 503 24.63 -0.04 -8.20
N THR A 504 25.64 0.07 -9.04
CA THR A 504 26.46 -1.04 -9.53
C THR A 504 27.83 -1.08 -8.85
N GLU A 505 28.53 -2.21 -8.95
CA GLU A 505 29.87 -2.38 -8.37
C GLU A 505 30.95 -1.49 -9.00
N ILE A 506 30.66 -0.88 -10.16
CA ILE A 506 31.60 0.02 -10.85
C ILE A 506 31.36 1.49 -10.53
N ASP A 507 30.23 1.83 -9.89
CA ASP A 507 29.91 3.21 -9.53
C ASP A 507 30.86 3.72 -8.44
N THR A 508 31.31 4.95 -8.61
CA THR A 508 32.09 5.64 -7.59
C THR A 508 31.21 5.99 -6.39
N GLU A 509 31.80 6.17 -5.21
CA GLU A 509 31.03 6.63 -4.01
C GLU A 509 30.35 7.99 -4.22
N GLU A 510 30.83 8.81 -5.17
CA GLU A 510 30.20 10.08 -5.52
C GLU A 510 28.92 9.86 -6.36
N GLU A 511 28.99 9.01 -7.38
CA GLU A 511 27.83 8.61 -8.19
C GLU A 511 26.77 7.92 -7.33
N ARG A 512 27.21 6.99 -6.46
CA ARG A 512 26.35 6.33 -5.45
C ARG A 512 25.59 7.33 -4.61
N SER A 513 26.28 8.34 -4.05
CA SER A 513 25.63 9.37 -3.23
C SER A 513 24.63 10.22 -4.01
N GLN A 514 24.92 10.51 -5.29
CA GLN A 514 24.01 11.26 -6.17
C GLN A 514 22.74 10.46 -6.51
N THR A 515 22.87 9.16 -6.80
CA THR A 515 21.73 8.26 -7.04
C THR A 515 20.82 8.20 -5.81
N LEU A 516 21.38 8.00 -4.61
CA LEU A 516 20.61 7.97 -3.36
C LEU A 516 19.86 9.29 -3.09
N ARG A 517 20.48 10.44 -3.37
CA ARG A 517 19.82 11.75 -3.23
C ARG A 517 18.67 11.93 -4.21
N SER A 518 18.86 11.47 -5.44
CA SER A 518 17.83 11.55 -6.48
C SER A 518 16.64 10.65 -6.14
N LEU A 519 16.90 9.43 -5.63
CA LEU A 519 15.87 8.54 -5.09
C LEU A 519 15.10 9.18 -3.94
N LEU A 520 15.81 9.81 -2.98
CA LEU A 520 15.19 10.53 -1.87
C LEU A 520 14.32 11.70 -2.33
N GLU A 521 14.75 12.44 -3.35
CA GLU A 521 14.01 13.57 -3.92
C GLU A 521 12.74 13.10 -4.65
N ALA A 522 12.83 12.03 -5.45
CA ALA A 522 11.68 11.40 -6.10
C ALA A 522 10.64 10.94 -5.07
N ALA A 523 11.07 10.23 -4.02
CA ALA A 523 10.19 9.79 -2.95
C ALA A 523 9.53 10.95 -2.19
N ARG A 524 10.26 12.06 -1.95
CA ARG A 524 9.69 13.27 -1.32
C ARG A 524 8.62 13.92 -2.20
N LYS A 525 8.83 13.95 -3.51
CA LYS A 525 7.86 14.48 -4.47
C LYS A 525 6.57 13.66 -4.43
N GLU A 526 6.71 12.33 -4.38
CA GLU A 526 5.56 11.43 -4.32
C GLU A 526 4.83 11.52 -2.98
N LEU A 527 5.55 11.50 -1.86
CA LEU A 527 4.96 11.67 -0.53
C LEU A 527 4.16 12.97 -0.42
N ARG A 528 4.65 14.07 -1.01
CA ARG A 528 3.93 15.34 -0.99
C ARG A 528 2.55 15.24 -1.63
N LYS A 529 2.38 14.44 -2.70
CA LYS A 529 1.08 14.19 -3.34
C LYS A 529 0.15 13.33 -2.46
N LEU A 530 0.70 12.38 -1.71
CA LEU A 530 -0.06 11.44 -0.87
C LEU A 530 -0.38 12.00 0.53
N SER A 531 0.39 13.00 0.99
CA SER A 531 0.31 13.56 2.35
C SER A 531 -0.91 14.45 2.61
N GLU A 532 -1.68 14.77 1.57
CA GLU A 532 -2.92 15.53 1.65
C GLU A 532 -4.13 14.73 1.14
N PRO A 533 -5.35 15.05 1.60
CA PRO A 533 -6.56 14.40 1.09
C PRO A 533 -6.71 14.60 -0.41
N GLN A 534 -6.70 13.48 -1.15
CA GLN A 534 -7.01 13.50 -2.57
C GLN A 534 -8.52 13.72 -2.74
N LEU A 535 -8.89 14.82 -3.38
CA LEU A 535 -10.28 15.14 -3.66
C LEU A 535 -10.73 14.39 -4.92
N SER A 536 -11.77 13.58 -4.78
CA SER A 536 -12.62 13.16 -5.89
C SER A 536 -14.01 13.70 -5.64
N PHE A 537 -14.65 14.26 -6.66
CA PHE A 537 -16.02 14.73 -6.52
C PHE A 537 -16.80 14.59 -7.82
N ASP A 538 -18.05 14.15 -7.67
CA ASP A 538 -19.02 14.07 -8.76
C ASP A 538 -19.83 15.35 -8.79
N THR A 539 -19.99 15.91 -9.99
CA THR A 539 -20.76 17.13 -10.20
C THR A 539 -21.78 16.91 -11.30
N LYS A 540 -23.02 17.32 -11.05
CA LYS A 540 -24.00 17.55 -12.13
C LYS A 540 -23.88 19.00 -12.57
N ILE A 541 -23.56 19.19 -13.85
CA ILE A 541 -23.47 20.51 -14.47
C ILE A 541 -24.48 20.65 -15.60
N ALA A 542 -24.89 21.88 -15.89
CA ALA A 542 -25.57 22.18 -17.15
C ALA A 542 -24.67 21.74 -18.31
N ASN A 543 -25.26 21.12 -19.34
CA ASN A 543 -24.48 20.51 -20.41
C ASN A 543 -23.74 21.55 -21.27
N ILE A 544 -22.50 21.85 -20.89
CA ILE A 544 -21.63 22.83 -21.56
C ILE A 544 -21.38 22.48 -23.04
N LEU A 545 -21.46 21.20 -23.42
CA LEU A 545 -21.31 20.74 -24.79
C LEU A 545 -22.53 21.08 -25.65
N ALA A 546 -23.72 21.20 -25.05
CA ALA A 546 -24.97 21.51 -25.74
C ALA A 546 -25.36 23.01 -25.67
N LEU A 547 -24.66 23.82 -24.89
CA LEU A 547 -24.95 25.25 -24.74
C LEU A 547 -24.18 26.09 -25.78
N PRO A 548 -24.86 26.80 -26.71
CA PRO A 548 -24.19 27.58 -27.76
C PRO A 548 -23.27 28.69 -27.23
N GLU A 549 -23.62 29.29 -26.08
CA GLU A 549 -22.85 30.38 -25.46
C GLU A 549 -21.44 29.94 -25.04
N PHE A 550 -21.24 28.64 -24.82
CA PHE A 550 -19.97 28.07 -24.38
C PHE A 550 -19.13 27.49 -25.54
N GLU A 551 -19.62 27.54 -26.79
CA GLU A 551 -18.93 27.02 -27.99
C GLU A 551 -17.45 27.46 -28.10
N PRO A 552 -17.04 28.71 -27.79
CA PRO A 552 -15.64 29.11 -27.87
C PRO A 552 -14.70 28.39 -26.90
N ILE A 553 -15.23 27.88 -25.78
CA ILE A 553 -14.44 27.24 -24.71
C ILE A 553 -14.71 25.74 -24.58
N GLN A 554 -15.63 25.17 -25.36
CA GLN A 554 -15.92 23.73 -25.35
C GLN A 554 -14.68 22.87 -25.62
N SER A 555 -13.76 23.32 -26.47
CA SER A 555 -12.50 22.61 -26.74
C SER A 555 -11.58 22.53 -25.52
N GLN A 556 -11.72 23.45 -24.56
CA GLN A 556 -10.99 23.43 -23.30
C GLN A 556 -11.63 22.45 -22.30
N PHE A 557 -12.93 22.19 -22.41
CA PHE A 557 -13.66 21.23 -21.56
C PHE A 557 -13.48 19.80 -22.06
N ALA A 558 -12.26 19.27 -21.92
CA ALA A 558 -11.89 17.92 -22.35
C ALA A 558 -11.39 17.08 -21.18
N LEU A 559 -11.57 15.76 -21.26
CA LEU A 559 -11.00 14.80 -20.30
C LEU A 559 -9.49 15.03 -20.18
N GLY A 560 -8.97 14.88 -18.97
CA GLY A 560 -7.56 15.09 -18.65
C GLY A 560 -7.15 16.55 -18.43
N ASN A 561 -7.96 17.53 -18.83
CA ASN A 561 -7.65 18.95 -18.58
C ASN A 561 -7.94 19.34 -17.13
N MET A 562 -7.22 20.36 -16.65
CA MET A 562 -7.39 20.94 -15.32
C MET A 562 -8.43 22.06 -15.38
N ILE A 563 -9.48 21.94 -14.56
CA ILE A 563 -10.63 22.84 -14.53
C ILE A 563 -10.80 23.40 -13.12
N LYS A 564 -11.17 24.67 -13.02
CA LYS A 564 -11.42 25.34 -11.73
C LYS A 564 -12.87 25.09 -11.32
N VAL A 565 -13.08 24.49 -10.15
CA VAL A 565 -14.42 24.24 -9.59
C VAL A 565 -14.56 24.94 -8.24
N ALA A 566 -15.56 25.80 -8.11
CA ALA A 566 -15.92 26.42 -6.85
C ALA A 566 -16.81 25.46 -6.05
N LEU A 567 -16.21 24.72 -5.12
CA LEU A 567 -16.96 23.81 -4.24
C LEU A 567 -17.77 24.58 -3.20
N ARG A 568 -17.29 25.78 -2.81
CA ARG A 568 -17.94 26.74 -1.91
C ARG A 568 -17.56 28.18 -2.33
N PRO A 569 -18.28 29.22 -1.89
CA PRO A 569 -18.03 30.60 -2.31
C PRO A 569 -16.59 31.11 -2.08
N ASP A 570 -15.90 30.57 -1.07
CA ASP A 570 -14.53 30.90 -0.66
C ASP A 570 -13.52 29.81 -0.99
N TYR A 571 -13.95 28.70 -1.61
CA TYR A 571 -13.10 27.56 -1.90
C TYR A 571 -13.21 27.14 -3.37
N ILE A 572 -12.23 27.56 -4.16
CA ILE A 572 -12.04 27.16 -5.56
C ILE A 572 -10.92 26.15 -5.60
N LYS A 573 -11.20 24.96 -6.10
CA LYS A 573 -10.22 23.90 -6.31
C LYS A 573 -9.94 23.77 -7.81
N LYS A 574 -8.67 23.57 -8.16
CA LYS A 574 -8.27 23.13 -9.49
C LYS A 574 -8.17 21.60 -9.46
N SER A 575 -8.95 20.92 -10.30
CA SER A 575 -8.95 19.45 -10.38
C SER A 575 -9.06 19.00 -11.83
N ARG A 576 -8.61 17.76 -12.09
CA ARG A 576 -8.59 17.17 -13.43
C ARG A 576 -9.95 16.58 -13.75
N LEU A 577 -10.46 16.80 -14.96
CA LEU A 577 -11.68 16.16 -15.45
C LEU A 577 -11.39 14.69 -15.81
N MET A 578 -11.90 13.75 -15.02
CA MET A 578 -11.59 12.33 -15.13
C MET A 578 -12.64 11.54 -15.92
N GLU A 579 -13.91 11.89 -15.73
CA GLU A 579 -15.03 11.19 -16.35
C GLU A 579 -16.14 12.17 -16.75
N MET A 580 -16.85 11.83 -17.81
CA MET A 580 -18.02 12.54 -18.30
C MET A 580 -19.10 11.55 -18.74
N SER A 581 -20.26 11.59 -18.10
CA SER A 581 -21.43 10.80 -18.45
C SER A 581 -22.48 11.69 -19.13
N ILE A 582 -22.83 11.33 -20.36
CA ILE A 582 -23.74 12.07 -21.23
C ILE A 582 -24.96 11.19 -21.52
N ASP A 583 -26.15 11.72 -21.24
CA ASP A 583 -27.40 11.23 -21.83
C ASP A 583 -27.57 11.93 -23.19
N PHE A 584 -27.66 11.15 -24.27
CA PHE A 584 -27.80 11.69 -25.62
C PHE A 584 -29.26 11.92 -26.04
N GLU A 585 -30.23 11.51 -25.22
CA GLU A 585 -31.65 11.81 -25.39
C GLU A 585 -32.06 13.07 -24.60
N ASP A 586 -31.41 13.36 -23.47
CA ASP A 586 -31.59 14.58 -22.69
C ASP A 586 -30.29 15.39 -22.49
N PHE A 587 -30.22 16.54 -23.17
CA PHE A 587 -29.09 17.47 -23.06
C PHE A 587 -29.23 18.49 -21.93
N SER A 588 -30.16 18.33 -20.99
CA SER A 588 -30.29 19.25 -19.85
C SER A 588 -28.99 19.30 -19.03
N ASP A 589 -28.47 18.12 -18.71
CA ASP A 589 -27.46 17.93 -17.67
C ASP A 589 -26.30 17.07 -18.19
N LEU A 590 -25.18 17.20 -17.51
CA LEU A 590 -23.95 16.49 -17.77
C LEU A 590 -23.37 16.09 -16.42
N THR A 591 -23.13 14.80 -16.21
CA THR A 591 -22.48 14.32 -14.98
C THR A 591 -20.99 14.22 -15.23
N VAL A 592 -20.19 14.83 -14.36
CA VAL A 592 -18.73 14.84 -14.50
C VAL A 592 -18.06 14.47 -13.19
N LYS A 593 -16.95 13.74 -13.29
CA LYS A 593 -16.11 13.39 -12.15
C LYS A 593 -14.79 14.13 -12.24
N PHE A 594 -14.44 14.80 -11.14
CA PHE A 594 -13.14 15.45 -10.99
C PHE A 594 -12.27 14.66 -10.01
N GLY A 595 -10.96 14.65 -10.26
CA GLY A 595 -9.98 14.00 -9.39
C GLY A 595 -8.66 14.77 -9.32
N ASP A 596 -7.98 14.67 -8.18
CA ASP A 596 -6.64 15.24 -7.97
C ASP A 596 -5.51 14.25 -8.34
N ALA A 597 -5.74 12.95 -8.23
CA ALA A 597 -4.76 11.92 -8.53
C ALA A 597 -4.84 11.43 -9.98
N LEU A 598 -3.67 11.35 -10.62
CA LEU A 598 -3.47 10.62 -11.88
C LEU A 598 -3.43 9.11 -11.65
N SER A 599 -2.77 8.71 -10.56
CA SER A 599 -2.74 7.35 -10.06
C SER A 599 -3.89 7.14 -9.08
N VAL A 600 -5.09 6.91 -9.59
CA VAL A 600 -6.05 6.12 -8.80
C VAL A 600 -5.42 4.75 -8.70
N ARG A 601 -5.07 4.31 -7.47
CA ARG A 601 -4.84 2.89 -7.15
C ARG A 601 -5.81 2.07 -7.98
N SER A 602 -5.24 1.32 -8.91
CA SER A 602 -5.94 0.97 -10.13
C SER A 602 -7.27 0.31 -9.81
N GLN A 603 -8.22 0.60 -10.67
CA GLN A 603 -9.41 -0.20 -10.86
C GLN A 603 -9.11 -1.68 -11.19
N ALA A 604 -7.89 -2.21 -10.97
CA ALA A 604 -7.62 -3.65 -10.94
C ALA A 604 -8.39 -4.33 -9.81
N ASP A 605 -8.60 -3.67 -8.66
CA ASP A 605 -9.54 -4.17 -7.65
C ASP A 605 -10.97 -4.09 -8.17
N ILE A 606 -11.35 -3.04 -8.90
CA ILE A 606 -12.70 -2.93 -9.47
C ILE A 606 -12.89 -3.89 -10.64
N HIS A 607 -11.88 -4.29 -11.41
CA HIS A 607 -12.02 -5.20 -12.55
C HIS A 607 -11.97 -6.66 -12.08
N ALA A 608 -11.12 -7.00 -11.11
CA ALA A 608 -11.21 -8.27 -10.39
C ALA A 608 -12.53 -8.37 -9.62
N ASP A 609 -13.01 -7.26 -9.04
CA ASP A 609 -14.28 -7.20 -8.32
C ASP A 609 -15.48 -7.06 -9.26
N LEU A 610 -15.38 -6.53 -10.49
CA LEU A 610 -16.45 -6.53 -11.51
C LEU A 610 -16.56 -7.91 -12.13
N LEU A 611 -15.44 -8.59 -12.39
CA LEU A 611 -15.43 -9.97 -12.87
C LEU A 611 -15.93 -10.92 -11.76
N SER A 612 -15.56 -10.66 -10.51
CA SER A 612 -16.12 -11.29 -9.31
C SER A 612 -17.60 -10.97 -9.14
N GLN A 613 -18.05 -9.72 -9.33
CA GLN A 613 -19.44 -9.26 -9.23
C GLN A 613 -20.29 -9.79 -10.39
N ALA A 614 -19.75 -9.98 -11.58
CA ALA A 614 -20.41 -10.69 -12.67
C ALA A 614 -20.55 -12.18 -12.34
N ALA A 615 -19.54 -12.79 -11.72
CA ALA A 615 -19.60 -14.17 -11.22
C ALA A 615 -20.49 -14.32 -9.96
N SER A 616 -20.69 -13.24 -9.18
CA SER A 616 -21.44 -13.24 -7.90
C SER A 616 -22.79 -12.52 -7.97
N ALA A 617 -23.15 -11.90 -9.10
CA ALA A 617 -24.53 -11.56 -9.46
C ALA A 617 -25.37 -12.84 -9.67
N GLY A 618 -24.72 -13.96 -10.01
CA GLY A 618 -25.30 -15.31 -9.90
C GLY A 618 -25.41 -15.86 -8.46
N LYS A 619 -24.85 -15.15 -7.47
CA LYS A 619 -24.88 -15.45 -6.03
C LYS A 619 -25.36 -14.24 -5.21
N SER A 620 -26.37 -13.54 -5.71
CA SER A 620 -27.09 -12.52 -4.94
C SER A 620 -27.69 -13.13 -3.66
N VAL A 621 -26.97 -13.08 -2.54
CA VAL A 621 -27.37 -12.86 -1.12
C VAL A 621 -26.10 -13.07 -0.26
N ALA A 622 -25.24 -12.05 -0.10
CA ALA A 622 -24.22 -12.05 0.97
C ALA A 622 -23.55 -10.70 1.29
N SER A 623 -23.68 -9.65 0.48
CA SER A 623 -22.95 -8.38 0.72
C SER A 623 -23.83 -7.31 1.36
N ASN A 624 -24.08 -7.47 2.66
CA ASN A 624 -24.51 -6.36 3.53
C ASN A 624 -23.57 -6.32 4.74
N SER A 625 -22.26 -6.23 4.45
CA SER A 625 -21.14 -6.33 5.40
C SER A 625 -20.84 -5.03 6.16
N SER A 626 -21.82 -4.15 6.37
CA SER A 626 -21.63 -2.92 7.18
C SER A 626 -21.68 -3.12 8.70
N LYS A 627 -21.50 -4.36 9.20
CA LYS A 627 -21.45 -4.67 10.65
C LYS A 627 -20.17 -5.40 11.12
N TRP A 628 -19.14 -5.53 10.28
CA TRP A 628 -18.01 -6.43 10.56
C TRP A 628 -16.81 -5.82 11.32
N GLN A 629 -16.74 -4.51 11.53
CA GLN A 629 -15.59 -3.91 12.23
C GLN A 629 -15.57 -4.06 13.76
N LYS A 630 -16.63 -4.63 14.38
CA LYS A 630 -16.61 -5.00 15.81
C LYS A 630 -16.34 -6.49 16.06
N GLY A 631 -16.19 -7.31 15.02
CA GLY A 631 -15.87 -8.75 15.12
C GLY A 631 -14.38 -9.10 15.01
N ALA A 632 -13.55 -8.21 14.46
CA ALA A 632 -12.14 -8.51 14.13
C ALA A 632 -11.26 -8.80 15.35
N ASN A 633 -11.54 -8.20 16.52
CA ASN A 633 -10.73 -8.44 17.71
C ASN A 633 -11.01 -9.81 18.38
N THR A 634 -12.16 -10.43 18.09
CA THR A 634 -12.54 -11.74 18.66
C THR A 634 -12.17 -12.90 17.74
N ALA A 635 -12.15 -12.67 16.42
CA ALA A 635 -11.81 -13.70 15.42
C ALA A 635 -10.34 -14.16 15.48
N ASN A 636 -9.42 -13.23 15.77
CA ASN A 636 -7.98 -13.54 15.75
C ASN A 636 -7.57 -14.62 16.75
N ALA A 637 -8.17 -14.71 17.94
CA ALA A 637 -7.77 -15.70 18.95
C ALA A 637 -8.18 -17.14 18.59
N ILE A 638 -9.30 -17.32 17.88
CA ILE A 638 -9.81 -18.63 17.46
C ILE A 638 -9.08 -19.08 16.19
N GLN A 639 -8.91 -18.17 15.22
CA GLN A 639 -8.20 -18.46 13.98
C GLN A 639 -6.73 -18.87 14.25
N LEU A 640 -6.06 -18.21 15.21
CA LEU A 640 -4.69 -18.58 15.59
C LEU A 640 -4.61 -20.01 16.14
N LYS A 641 -5.58 -20.43 16.98
CA LYS A 641 -5.64 -21.79 17.55
C LYS A 641 -5.93 -22.84 16.49
N ILE A 642 -6.79 -22.54 15.51
CA ILE A 642 -7.09 -23.43 14.38
C ILE A 642 -5.85 -23.58 13.49
N ASN A 643 -5.23 -22.46 13.12
CA ASN A 643 -4.04 -22.47 12.26
C ASN A 643 -2.88 -23.22 12.93
N GLN A 644 -2.66 -23.02 14.25
CA GLN A 644 -1.65 -23.77 14.99
C GLN A 644 -1.95 -25.27 15.04
N GLY A 645 -3.21 -25.65 15.32
CA GLY A 645 -3.61 -27.07 15.35
C GLY A 645 -3.47 -27.76 13.99
N LEU A 646 -3.78 -27.07 12.90
CA LEU A 646 -3.59 -27.57 11.53
C LEU A 646 -2.10 -27.70 11.17
N LEU A 647 -1.26 -26.76 11.59
CA LEU A 647 0.18 -26.79 11.38
C LEU A 647 0.85 -27.95 12.13
N ASP A 648 0.45 -28.17 13.39
CA ASP A 648 0.94 -29.27 14.22
C ASP A 648 0.54 -30.63 13.60
N ALA A 649 -0.69 -30.77 13.11
CA ALA A 649 -1.16 -31.96 12.42
C ALA A 649 -0.38 -32.22 11.11
N ALA A 650 -0.16 -31.19 10.29
CA ALA A 650 0.62 -31.31 9.06
C ALA A 650 2.09 -31.72 9.34
N THR A 651 2.68 -31.22 10.42
CA THR A 651 4.04 -31.56 10.85
C THR A 651 4.14 -32.99 11.38
N GLN A 652 3.10 -33.48 12.06
CA GLN A 652 3.01 -34.89 12.48
C GLN A 652 2.91 -35.85 11.29
N ILE A 653 2.24 -35.46 10.20
CA ILE A 653 2.15 -36.28 8.97
C ILE A 653 3.51 -36.36 8.27
N LYS A 654 4.26 -35.24 8.22
CA LYS A 654 5.58 -35.17 7.56
C LYS A 654 6.71 -35.91 8.30
N SER A 655 6.50 -36.27 9.56
CA SER A 655 7.47 -36.98 10.41
C SER A 655 7.22 -38.50 10.51
N ILE A 656 6.36 -39.06 9.65
CA ILE A 656 6.04 -40.50 9.65
C ILE A 656 7.09 -41.30 8.86
N ASP A 657 7.95 -42.04 9.57
CA ASP A 657 8.83 -43.06 8.99
C ASP A 657 8.12 -44.42 8.88
N GLY A 658 7.44 -44.66 7.76
CA GLY A 658 7.15 -46.01 7.23
C GLY A 658 6.19 -46.96 7.99
N ASN A 659 5.74 -46.64 9.21
CA ASN A 659 5.00 -47.58 10.08
C ASN A 659 3.46 -47.58 9.92
N GLN A 660 2.94 -47.23 8.75
CA GLN A 660 1.49 -47.25 8.46
C GLN A 660 1.09 -48.61 7.89
N ASN A 661 -0.01 -49.17 8.38
CA ASN A 661 -0.57 -50.44 7.92
C ASN A 661 -2.06 -50.27 7.62
N VAL A 662 -2.45 -50.50 6.36
CA VAL A 662 -3.85 -50.50 5.95
C VAL A 662 -4.22 -51.91 5.57
N SER A 663 -5.24 -52.47 6.22
CA SER A 663 -5.75 -53.80 5.91
C SER A 663 -7.25 -53.75 5.62
N MET A 664 -7.73 -54.66 4.76
CA MET A 664 -9.13 -54.78 4.41
C MET A 664 -9.58 -56.22 4.68
N ASP A 665 -10.65 -56.37 5.45
CA ASP A 665 -11.25 -57.66 5.77
C ASP A 665 -12.78 -57.64 5.60
N LYS A 666 -13.45 -58.72 6.01
CA LYS A 666 -14.91 -58.85 5.93
C LYS A 666 -15.68 -57.86 6.81
N TYR A 667 -14.99 -57.16 7.72
CA TYR A 667 -15.57 -56.19 8.63
C TYR A 667 -15.23 -54.74 8.25
N GLY A 668 -14.45 -54.50 7.19
CA GLY A 668 -14.22 -53.16 6.63
C GLY A 668 -12.75 -52.87 6.36
N ILE A 669 -12.43 -51.58 6.30
CA ILE A 669 -11.06 -51.08 6.11
C ILE A 669 -10.52 -50.62 7.46
N HIS A 670 -9.37 -51.17 7.86
CA HIS A 670 -8.66 -50.84 9.09
C HIS A 670 -7.45 -49.95 8.77
N LEU A 671 -7.40 -48.79 9.41
CA LEU A 671 -6.31 -47.81 9.35
C LEU A 671 -5.49 -47.92 10.64
N GLN A 672 -4.32 -48.54 10.56
CA GLN A 672 -3.53 -48.96 11.71
C GLN A 672 -2.11 -48.42 11.63
N LYS A 673 -1.52 -48.13 12.79
CA LYS A 673 -0.09 -47.86 12.92
C LYS A 673 0.57 -49.06 13.60
N LEU A 674 1.77 -49.43 13.16
CA LEU A 674 2.60 -50.43 13.82
C LEU A 674 3.59 -49.74 14.77
N ASN A 675 3.69 -50.23 16.00
CA ASN A 675 4.73 -49.83 16.93
C ASN A 675 6.08 -50.47 16.54
N GLU A 676 7.19 -50.02 17.13
CA GLU A 676 8.55 -50.52 16.82
C GLU A 676 8.71 -52.06 16.95
N ASN A 677 7.81 -52.70 17.72
CA ASN A 677 7.76 -54.15 17.91
C ASN A 677 6.87 -54.91 16.90
N GLY A 678 6.28 -54.23 15.91
CA GLY A 678 5.36 -54.82 14.93
C GLY A 678 3.95 -55.12 15.44
N GLU A 679 3.61 -54.63 16.64
CA GLU A 679 2.26 -54.70 17.22
C GLU A 679 1.42 -53.51 16.76
N VAL A 680 0.11 -53.73 16.60
CA VAL A 680 -0.84 -52.68 16.21
C VAL A 680 -1.05 -51.70 17.36
N ASP A 681 -0.89 -50.40 17.09
CA ASP A 681 -1.20 -49.31 18.02
C ASP A 681 -2.67 -49.38 18.43
N LEU A 682 -2.99 -49.02 19.67
CA LEU A 682 -4.37 -48.96 20.15
C LEU A 682 -5.16 -47.82 19.48
N LYS A 683 -4.46 -46.80 18.97
CA LYS A 683 -5.04 -45.71 18.19
C LYS A 683 -5.27 -46.14 16.74
N GLN A 684 -6.53 -46.34 16.36
CA GLN A 684 -6.91 -46.94 15.08
C GLN A 684 -8.12 -46.23 14.46
N GLY A 685 -8.19 -46.25 13.13
CA GLY A 685 -9.36 -45.85 12.34
C GLY A 685 -10.02 -47.05 11.67
N TRP A 686 -11.34 -47.05 11.53
CA TRP A 686 -12.09 -48.15 10.92
C TRP A 686 -13.26 -47.61 10.11
N ILE A 687 -13.32 -48.01 8.83
CA ILE A 687 -14.42 -47.69 7.93
C ILE A 687 -15.27 -48.95 7.72
N THR A 688 -16.54 -48.91 8.13
CA THR A 688 -17.48 -50.03 8.04
C THR A 688 -18.92 -49.56 8.08
N ASN A 689 -19.86 -50.27 7.42
CA ASN A 689 -21.31 -50.04 7.51
C ASN A 689 -21.76 -48.56 7.56
N ASN A 690 -21.30 -47.76 6.59
CA ASN A 690 -21.58 -46.31 6.48
C ASN A 690 -21.06 -45.42 7.62
N GLN A 691 -20.05 -45.90 8.35
CA GLN A 691 -19.39 -45.20 9.45
C GLN A 691 -17.88 -45.14 9.21
N PHE A 692 -17.28 -44.03 9.60
CA PHE A 692 -15.84 -43.91 9.83
C PHE A 692 -15.63 -43.64 11.32
N LEU A 693 -15.07 -44.63 12.01
CA LEU A 693 -14.82 -44.59 13.44
C LEU A 693 -13.33 -44.37 13.74
N PHE A 694 -13.05 -43.65 14.83
CA PHE A 694 -11.72 -43.54 15.43
C PHE A 694 -11.75 -43.99 16.88
N SER A 695 -10.70 -44.68 17.33
CA SER A 695 -10.54 -45.18 18.70
C SER A 695 -9.11 -44.97 19.19
N ASP A 696 -8.92 -44.87 20.50
CA ASP A 696 -7.61 -44.84 21.17
C ASP A 696 -7.33 -46.09 22.04
N ASP A 697 -8.26 -47.06 22.06
CA ASP A 697 -8.21 -48.23 22.94
C ASP A 697 -8.43 -49.58 22.19
N GLY A 698 -8.23 -49.57 20.87
CA GLY A 698 -8.43 -50.73 20.00
C GLY A 698 -9.90 -51.07 19.79
N PHE A 699 -10.75 -50.05 19.64
CA PHE A 699 -12.21 -50.16 19.45
C PHE A 699 -12.96 -50.84 20.61
N LYS A 700 -12.45 -50.73 21.84
CA LYS A 700 -13.28 -51.00 23.03
C LYS A 700 -14.27 -49.86 23.24
N THR A 701 -13.85 -48.64 22.92
CA THR A 701 -14.69 -47.44 22.80
C THR A 701 -14.35 -46.66 21.53
N SER A 702 -15.33 -45.97 20.96
CA SER A 702 -15.13 -45.07 19.81
C SER A 702 -15.08 -43.62 20.31
N LYS A 703 -14.11 -42.85 19.83
CA LYS A 703 -13.89 -41.44 20.18
C LYS A 703 -14.58 -40.48 19.22
N SER A 704 -14.68 -40.88 17.96
CA SER A 704 -15.48 -40.15 16.98
C SER A 704 -16.01 -41.08 15.91
N VAL A 705 -17.17 -40.73 15.38
CA VAL A 705 -17.88 -41.41 14.29
C VAL A 705 -18.31 -40.34 13.29
N PHE A 706 -17.95 -40.54 12.03
CA PHE A 706 -18.48 -39.78 10.90
C PHE A 706 -19.32 -40.72 10.03
N GLY A 707 -20.60 -40.44 9.86
CA GLY A 707 -21.54 -41.30 9.15
C GLY A 707 -22.83 -41.52 9.93
N GLU A 708 -23.46 -42.69 9.75
CA GLU A 708 -24.69 -43.04 10.48
C GLU A 708 -24.35 -43.50 11.91
N PHE A 709 -24.87 -42.85 12.96
CA PHE A 709 -24.69 -43.28 14.36
C PHE A 709 -26.00 -43.22 15.11
N SER A 710 -26.14 -44.01 16.17
CA SER A 710 -27.32 -43.94 17.05
C SER A 710 -26.93 -43.48 18.44
N TYR A 711 -27.69 -42.54 19.00
CA TYR A 711 -27.52 -42.08 20.37
C TYR A 711 -28.88 -41.80 21.01
N ASP A 712 -28.96 -42.04 22.31
CA ASP A 712 -30.11 -41.65 23.13
C ASP A 712 -29.93 -40.18 23.52
N ALA A 713 -30.69 -39.30 22.89
CA ALA A 713 -30.58 -37.86 23.06
C ALA A 713 -31.21 -37.36 24.38
N ASP A 714 -32.22 -38.09 24.88
CA ASP A 714 -33.08 -37.65 25.99
C ASP A 714 -32.84 -38.42 27.30
N GLY A 715 -32.03 -39.49 27.25
CA GLY A 715 -31.69 -40.33 28.39
C GLY A 715 -32.83 -41.24 28.85
N ASP A 716 -33.80 -41.51 27.99
CA ASP A 716 -35.00 -42.31 28.27
C ASP A 716 -34.86 -43.80 27.89
N GLY A 717 -33.73 -44.16 27.27
CA GLY A 717 -33.40 -45.52 26.83
C GLY A 717 -33.78 -45.83 25.38
N GLU A 718 -34.34 -44.88 24.62
CA GLU A 718 -34.61 -45.03 23.19
C GLU A 718 -33.50 -44.36 22.35
N SER A 719 -32.83 -45.14 21.48
CA SER A 719 -31.76 -44.61 20.60
C SER A 719 -32.31 -44.25 19.22
N GLU A 720 -32.08 -43.02 18.77
CA GLU A 720 -32.43 -42.55 17.43
C GLU A 720 -31.21 -42.64 16.48
N SER A 721 -31.43 -42.94 15.20
CA SER A 721 -30.35 -43.00 14.18
C SER A 721 -30.20 -41.66 13.45
N HIS A 722 -28.96 -41.16 13.39
CA HIS A 722 -28.62 -39.87 12.78
C HIS A 722 -27.41 -40.00 11.84
N TRP A 723 -27.38 -39.17 10.80
CA TRP A 723 -26.22 -39.03 9.91
C TRP A 723 -25.46 -37.75 10.26
N GLY A 724 -24.17 -37.86 10.60
CA GLY A 724 -23.37 -36.68 10.94
C GLY A 724 -22.01 -36.99 11.56
N ILE A 725 -21.49 -36.04 12.34
CA ILE A 725 -20.27 -36.19 13.14
C ILE A 725 -20.67 -36.32 14.60
N LEU A 726 -20.33 -37.44 15.23
CA LEU A 726 -20.30 -37.61 16.69
C LEU A 726 -18.83 -37.61 17.11
N ALA A 727 -18.38 -36.65 17.91
CA ALA A 727 -16.98 -36.57 18.33
C ALA A 727 -16.84 -35.98 19.75
N ASP A 728 -15.82 -36.41 20.48
CA ASP A 728 -15.47 -35.89 21.81
C ASP A 728 -15.17 -34.37 21.79
N ALA A 729 -14.59 -33.87 20.69
CA ALA A 729 -14.39 -32.44 20.46
C ALA A 729 -14.55 -32.05 18.98
N LEU A 730 -15.29 -30.98 18.71
CA LEU A 730 -15.39 -30.32 17.41
C LEU A 730 -14.90 -28.87 17.55
N VAL A 731 -13.71 -28.56 17.03
CA VAL A 731 -13.12 -27.22 17.08
C VAL A 731 -13.16 -26.62 15.68
N GLY A 732 -14.12 -25.74 15.42
CA GLY A 732 -14.27 -25.02 14.16
C GLY A 732 -14.38 -23.52 14.40
N GLY A 733 -13.87 -22.71 13.47
CA GLY A 733 -13.92 -21.24 13.57
C GLY A 733 -15.30 -20.69 13.22
N TYR A 734 -16.00 -21.35 12.30
CA TYR A 734 -17.34 -21.00 11.84
C TYR A 734 -18.07 -22.28 11.43
N ILE A 735 -19.30 -22.48 11.91
CA ILE A 735 -20.16 -23.63 11.55
C ILE A 735 -21.45 -23.06 10.98
N GLU A 736 -21.66 -23.23 9.68
CA GLU A 736 -22.85 -22.79 8.96
C GLU A 736 -23.52 -23.98 8.25
N GLY A 737 -24.84 -23.98 8.20
CA GLY A 737 -25.62 -24.96 7.45
C GLY A 737 -26.90 -24.35 6.90
N SER A 738 -27.30 -24.74 5.69
CA SER A 738 -28.48 -24.22 4.98
C SER A 738 -29.80 -24.41 5.74
N LYS A 739 -29.83 -25.34 6.72
CA LYS A 739 -30.91 -25.51 7.69
C LYS A 739 -30.40 -26.25 8.94
N ILE A 740 -30.10 -25.54 10.02
CA ILE A 740 -29.85 -26.18 11.33
C ILE A 740 -31.22 -26.60 11.91
N SER A 741 -31.64 -27.84 11.63
CA SER A 741 -32.91 -28.38 12.13
C SER A 741 -32.64 -29.23 13.38
N GLY A 742 -32.83 -28.61 14.53
CA GLY A 742 -32.57 -29.20 15.85
C GLY A 742 -32.30 -28.05 16.82
N GLY A 743 -33.37 -27.45 17.35
CA GLY A 743 -33.37 -26.15 18.04
C GLY A 743 -32.73 -26.15 19.42
N THR A 744 -31.63 -26.89 19.61
CA THR A 744 -31.06 -27.15 20.93
C THR A 744 -29.53 -27.23 20.82
N ILE A 745 -28.82 -26.15 21.17
CA ILE A 745 -27.37 -26.23 21.44
C ILE A 745 -27.23 -26.38 22.96
N ASN A 746 -26.87 -27.58 23.43
CA ASN A 746 -26.58 -27.83 24.84
C ASN A 746 -25.14 -27.43 25.14
N ILE A 747 -24.95 -26.36 25.91
CA ILE A 747 -23.64 -25.96 26.44
C ILE A 747 -23.66 -26.21 27.95
N GLY A 748 -23.15 -27.36 28.39
CA GLY A 748 -23.23 -27.80 29.79
C GLY A 748 -24.67 -28.23 30.19
N ASN A 749 -25.10 -27.91 31.42
CA ASN A 749 -26.45 -28.21 31.93
C ASN A 749 -27.53 -27.21 31.43
N GLY A 750 -27.19 -26.32 30.49
CA GLY A 750 -28.08 -25.29 29.98
C GLY A 750 -28.37 -25.45 28.49
N THR A 751 -29.60 -25.10 28.12
CA THR A 751 -30.12 -25.27 26.77
C THR A 751 -30.26 -23.92 26.06
N PHE A 752 -29.66 -23.77 24.89
CA PHE A 752 -29.80 -22.59 24.02
C PHE A 752 -30.80 -22.90 22.91
N VAL A 753 -31.97 -22.25 22.93
CA VAL A 753 -33.05 -22.44 21.95
C VAL A 753 -33.33 -21.12 21.23
N VAL A 754 -33.29 -21.12 19.90
CA VAL A 754 -33.80 -20.01 19.08
C VAL A 754 -35.20 -20.36 18.63
N ASP A 755 -36.20 -19.60 19.09
CA ASP A 755 -37.59 -19.85 18.70
C ASP A 755 -37.89 -19.39 17.27
N ARG A 756 -39.08 -19.76 16.78
CA ARG A 756 -39.52 -19.53 15.40
C ARG A 756 -39.68 -18.04 15.05
N ASP A 757 -39.70 -17.17 16.07
CA ASP A 757 -39.82 -15.73 15.96
C ASP A 757 -38.46 -15.03 16.09
N GLY A 758 -37.37 -15.80 16.17
CA GLY A 758 -36.00 -15.30 16.22
C GLY A 758 -35.53 -14.88 17.62
N ARG A 759 -36.25 -15.22 18.69
CA ARG A 759 -35.81 -14.95 20.07
C ARG A 759 -34.91 -16.07 20.58
N VAL A 760 -33.85 -15.67 21.26
CA VAL A 760 -32.88 -16.56 21.87
C VAL A 760 -33.26 -16.79 23.34
N GLN A 761 -33.58 -18.02 23.71
CA GLN A 761 -33.76 -18.46 25.09
C GLN A 761 -32.50 -19.18 25.57
N ILE A 762 -31.86 -18.64 26.61
CA ILE A 762 -30.72 -19.26 27.29
C ILE A 762 -31.21 -19.80 28.62
N ASN A 763 -31.48 -21.11 28.69
CA ASN A 763 -31.80 -21.76 29.96
C ASN A 763 -30.50 -22.05 30.71
N ALA A 764 -29.92 -21.04 31.35
CA ALA A 764 -28.86 -21.25 32.32
C ALA A 764 -29.48 -21.16 33.73
N PHE A 765 -29.71 -22.33 34.32
CA PHE A 765 -30.08 -22.61 35.71
C PHE A 765 -31.54 -22.42 36.10
N GLY A 766 -32.21 -23.56 36.30
CA GLY A 766 -33.60 -23.67 36.74
C GLY A 766 -33.89 -22.88 38.02
N GLY A 767 -34.74 -21.87 37.87
CA GLY A 767 -35.29 -21.04 38.93
C GLY A 767 -35.98 -19.85 38.29
N ALA A 768 -37.22 -19.57 38.68
CA ALA A 768 -37.98 -18.44 38.16
C ALA A 768 -37.19 -17.13 38.32
N LEU A 769 -37.37 -16.20 37.38
CA LEU A 769 -36.89 -14.81 37.41
C LEU A 769 -37.47 -14.05 38.62
N SER A 770 -36.99 -14.37 39.80
CA SER A 770 -37.25 -13.69 41.05
C SER A 770 -36.10 -14.02 42.00
N ASP A 771 -35.43 -12.96 42.46
CA ASP A 771 -34.46 -12.90 43.55
C ASP A 771 -32.96 -13.02 43.22
N ARG A 772 -32.39 -11.81 43.09
CA ARG A 772 -31.14 -11.32 43.72
C ARG A 772 -29.83 -12.00 43.32
N MET A 773 -29.06 -11.29 42.49
CA MET A 773 -27.61 -11.22 42.66
C MET A 773 -27.27 -9.86 43.29
N ASP A 774 -26.86 -9.93 44.55
CA ASP A 774 -26.30 -8.81 45.29
C ASP A 774 -24.91 -8.44 44.73
N GLU A 775 -24.65 -7.12 44.75
CA GLU A 775 -23.35 -6.42 44.82
C GLU A 775 -22.37 -6.49 43.64
N ILE A 776 -22.58 -5.59 42.67
CA ILE A 776 -21.50 -4.70 42.21
C ILE A 776 -21.86 -3.28 42.68
N ALA A 777 -21.22 -2.85 43.77
CA ALA A 777 -21.29 -1.47 44.24
C ALA A 777 -20.69 -0.53 43.17
N ASP A 778 -21.38 0.59 42.91
CA ASP A 778 -20.98 1.71 42.03
C ASP A 778 -21.24 1.64 40.51
N ALA A 779 -22.36 1.04 40.07
CA ALA A 779 -22.96 1.44 38.80
C ALA A 779 -23.90 2.63 39.02
N ALA A 780 -23.48 3.83 38.63
CA ALA A 780 -24.31 5.04 38.67
C ALA A 780 -25.57 4.85 37.81
N TYR A 781 -26.73 4.70 38.46
CA TYR A 781 -28.02 4.68 37.77
C TYR A 781 -28.29 6.06 37.17
N ALA A 782 -28.17 6.18 35.85
CA ALA A 782 -28.62 7.37 35.14
C ALA A 782 -30.15 7.38 35.11
N TYR A 783 -30.77 8.13 36.04
CA TYR A 783 -32.18 8.48 35.98
C TYR A 783 -32.37 9.60 34.96
N SER A 784 -33.38 9.48 34.09
CA SER A 784 -33.80 10.57 33.21
C SER A 784 -35.29 10.80 33.34
N VAL A 785 -35.71 12.06 33.32
CA VAL A 785 -37.11 12.48 33.45
C VAL A 785 -37.58 13.08 32.13
N LYS A 786 -38.77 12.68 31.68
CA LYS A 786 -39.40 13.20 30.46
C LYS A 786 -40.82 13.68 30.77
N LEU A 787 -41.17 14.87 30.29
CA LEU A 787 -42.53 15.40 30.37
C LEU A 787 -43.27 15.13 29.05
N GLU A 788 -44.48 14.59 29.15
CA GLU A 788 -45.35 14.33 28.00
C GLU A 788 -46.72 14.99 28.22
N SER A 789 -47.21 15.71 27.21
CA SER A 789 -48.53 16.34 27.21
C SER A 789 -49.54 15.41 26.54
N THR A 790 -50.74 15.28 27.11
CA THR A 790 -51.83 14.48 26.52
C THR A 790 -52.46 15.13 25.28
N GLY A 791 -52.29 16.45 25.11
CA GLY A 791 -52.72 17.22 23.95
C GLY A 791 -51.59 17.99 23.25
N SER A 792 -51.94 18.81 22.26
CA SER A 792 -51.02 19.71 21.57
C SER A 792 -50.35 20.69 22.54
N LEU A 793 -49.04 20.95 22.37
CA LEU A 793 -48.31 21.98 23.13
C LEU A 793 -48.78 23.41 22.81
N LEU A 794 -49.68 23.58 21.84
CA LEU A 794 -50.32 24.83 21.45
C LEU A 794 -51.83 24.74 21.73
N LEU A 795 -52.31 25.36 22.83
CA LEU A 795 -53.73 25.42 23.15
C LEU A 795 -54.47 26.37 22.19
N GLN A 796 -55.44 25.84 21.45
CA GLN A 796 -56.28 26.57 20.50
C GLN A 796 -57.64 26.91 21.12
N SER A 797 -58.40 27.84 20.56
CA SER A 797 -59.61 28.44 21.17
C SER A 797 -60.74 27.46 21.60
N LYS A 798 -60.64 26.17 21.29
CA LYS A 798 -61.59 25.11 21.67
C LYS A 798 -61.05 24.15 22.75
N GLU A 799 -59.76 24.16 23.06
CA GLU A 799 -59.14 23.36 24.14
C GLU A 799 -58.48 24.33 25.13
N GLN A 800 -59.09 24.47 26.31
CA GLN A 800 -58.68 25.46 27.31
C GLN A 800 -57.77 24.90 28.41
N GLU A 801 -57.52 23.57 28.41
CA GLU A 801 -56.67 22.90 29.38
C GLU A 801 -55.93 21.71 28.74
N THR A 802 -54.69 21.45 29.16
CA THR A 802 -53.93 20.22 28.82
C THR A 802 -53.29 19.61 30.06
N VAL A 803 -53.06 18.29 30.05
CA VAL A 803 -52.42 17.57 31.16
C VAL A 803 -50.98 17.25 30.80
N ILE A 804 -50.03 17.69 31.63
CA ILE A 804 -48.62 17.32 31.53
C ILE A 804 -48.36 16.17 32.50
N THR A 805 -47.72 15.11 32.00
CA THR A 805 -47.32 13.92 32.76
C THR A 805 -45.82 13.80 32.81
N CYS A 806 -45.28 13.58 34.01
CA CYS A 806 -43.87 13.30 34.26
C CYS A 806 -43.61 11.79 34.25
N HIS A 807 -42.65 11.35 33.42
CA HIS A 807 -42.20 9.98 33.30
C HIS A 807 -40.73 9.86 33.69
N VAL A 808 -40.41 8.88 34.53
CA VAL A 808 -39.04 8.59 34.98
C VAL A 808 -38.55 7.33 34.29
N TYR A 809 -37.31 7.38 33.80
CA TYR A 809 -36.64 6.28 33.13
C TYR A 809 -35.33 5.97 33.85
N VAL A 810 -35.00 4.68 33.91
CA VAL A 810 -33.68 4.19 34.32
C VAL A 810 -33.12 3.38 33.15
N CYS A 811 -31.95 3.76 32.65
CA CYS A 811 -31.32 3.11 31.49
C CYS A 811 -32.29 2.93 30.31
N ASN A 812 -33.02 3.99 29.95
CA ASN A 812 -34.05 4.04 28.88
C ASN A 812 -35.30 3.16 29.09
N THR A 813 -35.52 2.57 30.25
CA THR A 813 -36.76 1.86 30.58
C THR A 813 -37.65 2.72 31.46
N LYS A 814 -38.92 2.92 31.09
CA LYS A 814 -39.89 3.71 31.87
C LYS A 814 -40.20 2.97 33.18
N VAL A 815 -39.94 3.61 34.31
CA VAL A 815 -40.11 3.03 35.66
C VAL A 815 -41.07 3.83 36.54
N THR A 816 -41.78 4.84 36.00
CA THR A 816 -42.67 5.74 36.76
C THR A 816 -43.65 4.99 37.65
N GLU A 817 -44.29 3.94 37.12
CA GLU A 817 -45.27 3.14 37.86
C GLU A 817 -44.62 2.27 38.95
N SER A 818 -43.36 1.89 38.77
CA SER A 818 -42.58 1.05 39.70
C SER A 818 -41.70 1.84 40.68
N LEU A 819 -41.73 3.19 40.65
CA LEU A 819 -40.99 4.01 41.62
C LEU A 819 -41.38 3.68 43.08
N PRO A 820 -40.43 3.76 44.03
CA PRO A 820 -40.69 3.53 45.45
C PRO A 820 -41.88 4.34 45.99
N VAL A 821 -42.58 3.78 46.98
CA VAL A 821 -43.52 4.55 47.81
C VAL A 821 -42.71 5.61 48.57
N GLY A 822 -43.19 6.85 48.57
CA GLY A 822 -42.46 7.98 49.16
C GLY A 822 -41.68 8.84 48.14
N THR A 823 -41.56 8.41 46.88
CA THR A 823 -41.01 9.27 45.82
C THR A 823 -41.86 10.52 45.66
N LYS A 824 -41.20 11.69 45.63
CA LYS A 824 -41.85 13.00 45.57
C LYS A 824 -41.74 13.62 44.19
N PHE A 825 -42.86 14.10 43.68
CA PHE A 825 -42.96 14.90 42.47
C PHE A 825 -43.26 16.34 42.89
N LYS A 826 -42.26 17.19 42.80
CA LYS A 826 -42.38 18.62 43.08
C LYS A 826 -42.50 19.37 41.77
N TRP A 827 -43.66 19.97 41.54
CA TRP A 827 -43.91 20.80 40.38
C TRP A 827 -43.62 22.25 40.70
N ILE A 828 -42.92 22.91 39.78
CA ILE A 828 -42.54 24.31 39.88
C ILE A 828 -43.08 25.03 38.65
N ARG A 829 -43.99 25.97 38.88
CA ARG A 829 -44.48 26.96 37.93
C ARG A 829 -43.66 28.24 38.06
N ILE A 830 -43.26 28.78 36.91
CA ILE A 830 -42.56 30.07 36.76
C ILE A 830 -43.29 30.87 35.68
N SER A 831 -43.91 31.98 36.03
CA SER A 831 -44.71 32.83 35.16
C SER A 831 -44.45 34.32 35.43
N ASN A 832 -45.18 35.19 34.74
CA ASN A 832 -45.07 36.64 34.95
C ASN A 832 -45.70 37.12 36.28
N ASP A 833 -46.37 36.25 37.06
CA ASP A 833 -46.91 36.54 38.39
C ASP A 833 -46.20 35.72 39.48
N SER A 834 -45.09 36.26 39.99
CA SER A 834 -44.27 35.59 40.99
C SER A 834 -44.98 35.34 42.33
N VAL A 835 -46.06 36.06 42.64
CA VAL A 835 -46.81 35.88 43.89
C VAL A 835 -47.78 34.70 43.76
N ALA A 836 -48.44 34.59 42.60
CA ALA A 836 -49.24 33.41 42.25
C ALA A 836 -48.36 32.16 42.16
N ASP A 837 -47.18 32.25 41.54
CA ASP A 837 -46.24 31.12 41.44
C ASP A 837 -45.78 30.63 42.82
N ALA A 838 -45.43 31.54 43.74
CA ALA A 838 -45.02 31.15 45.09
C ALA A 838 -46.14 30.38 45.85
N THR A 839 -47.38 30.81 45.67
CA THR A 839 -48.56 30.15 46.25
C THR A 839 -48.83 28.80 45.56
N TRP A 840 -48.68 28.73 44.24
CA TRP A 840 -48.87 27.51 43.46
C TRP A 840 -47.80 26.46 43.81
N ASN A 841 -46.52 26.85 43.79
CA ASN A 841 -45.36 25.97 44.06
C ASN A 841 -45.39 25.36 45.46
N ALA A 842 -45.89 26.11 46.46
CA ALA A 842 -46.03 25.59 47.82
C ALA A 842 -47.09 24.47 47.94
N ASN A 843 -48.03 24.39 47.00
CA ASN A 843 -49.16 23.46 47.03
C ASN A 843 -49.02 22.25 46.07
N HIS A 844 -48.05 22.26 45.14
CA HIS A 844 -47.89 21.22 44.11
C HIS A 844 -46.67 20.33 44.36
N ILE A 845 -46.56 19.84 45.60
CA ILE A 845 -45.61 18.81 46.02
C ILE A 845 -46.42 17.56 46.35
N TYR A 846 -46.27 16.52 45.53
CA TYR A 846 -47.02 15.28 45.66
C TYR A 846 -46.10 14.12 46.01
N GLU A 847 -46.56 13.22 46.87
CA GLU A 847 -45.81 12.03 47.27
C GLU A 847 -46.57 10.77 46.83
N LYS A 848 -45.85 9.79 46.29
CA LYS A 848 -46.45 8.53 45.85
C LYS A 848 -46.89 7.70 47.06
N ALA A 849 -48.20 7.46 47.20
CA ALA A 849 -48.78 6.72 48.31
C ALA A 849 -48.63 5.18 48.19
N SER A 850 -48.69 4.49 49.35
CA SER A 850 -48.76 3.03 49.45
C SER A 850 -50.14 2.50 49.01
N ALA A 851 -50.17 1.36 48.32
CA ALA A 851 -51.37 0.75 47.75
C ALA A 851 -52.40 0.19 48.77
N THR A 852 -52.26 0.43 50.07
CA THR A 852 -53.13 -0.16 51.12
C THR A 852 -53.68 0.86 52.13
N GLY A 853 -54.22 1.99 51.68
CA GLY A 853 -54.90 2.93 52.59
C GLY A 853 -55.71 4.01 51.89
N THR A 854 -56.98 4.11 52.25
CA THR A 854 -58.02 5.04 51.79
C THR A 854 -57.71 6.53 52.04
N GLU A 855 -58.05 7.34 51.03
CA GLU A 855 -58.30 8.79 51.02
C GLU A 855 -57.18 9.74 51.44
N ILE A 856 -56.41 10.23 50.45
CA ILE A 856 -56.28 11.68 50.19
C ILE A 856 -56.48 11.88 48.68
N ALA A 857 -57.19 12.94 48.32
CA ALA A 857 -57.73 13.26 47.02
C ALA A 857 -56.79 12.99 45.81
N SER A 858 -57.28 12.12 44.93
CA SER A 858 -57.33 12.28 43.46
C SER A 858 -56.36 13.30 42.83
N GLY A 859 -55.25 12.79 42.32
CA GLY A 859 -54.41 13.47 41.34
C GLY A 859 -53.24 12.54 41.05
N ASN A 860 -53.04 12.17 39.78
CA ASN A 860 -51.83 11.47 39.38
C ASN A 860 -50.64 12.30 39.87
N CYS A 861 -49.92 11.83 40.90
CA CYS A 861 -48.86 12.60 41.58
C CYS A 861 -47.77 13.11 40.62
N ASN A 862 -47.64 12.44 39.49
CA ASN A 862 -46.77 12.79 38.38
C ASN A 862 -47.47 13.59 37.27
N GLN A 863 -48.59 14.28 37.54
CA GLN A 863 -49.32 15.07 36.55
C GLN A 863 -49.77 16.43 37.09
N ILE A 864 -49.85 17.41 36.19
CA ILE A 864 -50.47 18.72 36.44
C ILE A 864 -51.35 19.13 35.25
N ILE A 865 -52.29 20.03 35.50
CA ILE A 865 -53.17 20.61 34.48
C ILE A 865 -52.67 22.02 34.19
N VAL A 866 -52.43 22.32 32.91
CA VAL A 866 -52.12 23.66 32.42
C VAL A 866 -53.39 24.30 31.90
N THR A 867 -53.71 25.49 32.36
CA THR A 867 -54.94 26.23 32.06
C THR A 867 -54.69 27.42 31.13
N THR A 868 -55.77 28.07 30.66
CA THR A 868 -55.64 29.32 29.88
C THR A 868 -54.97 30.46 30.65
N ASP A 869 -55.07 30.49 31.98
CA ASP A 869 -54.42 31.52 32.81
C ASP A 869 -52.88 31.34 32.84
N ASP A 870 -52.42 30.08 32.84
CA ASP A 870 -51.00 29.75 32.76
C ASP A 870 -50.39 30.25 31.44
N ILE A 871 -51.12 30.10 30.32
CA ILE A 871 -50.67 30.64 29.03
C ILE A 871 -50.67 32.15 29.00
N ALA A 872 -51.73 32.79 29.50
CA ALA A 872 -51.84 34.25 29.53
C ALA A 872 -50.67 34.90 30.29
N ASN A 873 -50.12 34.18 31.29
CA ASN A 873 -48.98 34.61 32.09
C ASN A 873 -47.64 34.00 31.64
N ALA A 874 -47.58 33.36 30.48
CA ALA A 874 -46.40 32.72 29.90
C ALA A 874 -45.69 31.73 30.87
N ALA A 875 -46.48 30.93 31.58
CA ALA A 875 -46.00 30.00 32.59
C ALA A 875 -45.17 28.86 32.00
N GLN A 876 -44.04 28.57 32.64
CA GLN A 876 -43.18 27.42 32.42
C GLN A 876 -43.31 26.45 33.60
N PHE A 877 -43.26 25.16 33.31
CA PHE A 877 -43.41 24.10 34.32
C PHE A 877 -42.19 23.19 34.35
N LEU A 878 -41.68 22.94 35.54
CA LEU A 878 -40.59 22.01 35.83
C LEU A 878 -41.11 20.97 36.83
N CYS A 879 -40.68 19.71 36.67
CA CYS A 879 -40.92 18.67 37.66
C CYS A 879 -39.59 18.16 38.20
N GLU A 880 -39.38 18.33 39.50
CA GLU A 880 -38.28 17.73 40.25
C GLU A 880 -38.78 16.42 40.85
N VAL A 881 -38.07 15.32 40.57
CA VAL A 881 -38.40 14.00 41.12
C VAL A 881 -37.33 13.60 42.13
N GLU A 882 -37.74 13.42 43.37
CA GLU A 882 -36.89 12.94 44.47
C GLU A 882 -37.29 11.49 44.75
N ILE A 883 -36.49 10.54 44.27
CA ILE A 883 -36.78 9.09 44.25
C ILE A 883 -36.42 8.44 45.58
#